data_AF-A0AAE0PSM9-F1
#
_entry.id   AF-A0AAE0PSM9-F1
#
_cell.length_a   1.000
_cell.length_b   1.000
_cell.length_c   1.000
_cell.angle_alpha   90.00
_cell.angle_beta   90.00
_cell.angle_gamma   90.00
#
_symmetry.space_group_name_H-M   'P 1'
#
loop_
_entity.id
_entity.type
_entity.pdbx_description
1 polymer ?
#
loop_
_entity_poly.entity_id
_entity_poly.type
_entity_poly.pdbx_seq_one_letter_code
_entity_poly.pdbx_strand_id
1 'polypeptide(L)'
;MTMGTTQDPRKCQPLLNQVGMRNPVLTPLSQVKSNMVKPRKRNVATDGQSHSQKEEKPPVVVRKEKKKEKTDVSKVFINISIGLCIFSLVWFFYALYMRSAMAKRTVTLHPSPQVLDANSTTAAVSPERFWGSYRPHVYFGMKTRSPRSVVTGLMWMKQFSPKGVELRHTCEQGDRLRSYSWLKHDGINFGMQQIKDVDFTLTTTFVKRLGGEHGGDWTWRIIGKQHSSSPYAPVISLMFYVAADTQGSLKTHIEDKTRLSHVTGTSEELGEFKITFSKPTGGAASANKYASYNYLQTLSPGLNQLTDIVKNSLSYRFVFSPSTAERRPYIAVDTYTPPPQKDNRIQSDFVVHQVTVQVPFQIEVLFESGSFHDRPNQLRGSVLTEELTRLKLSYSEKFEETFGLQAKGFTPDQVRFAKAALSNMLGGMGYFFGQSVVQSNYHEHPILYPEGALFTAVPSRSFFPRGFLWDEGFHQLLITKWDPQVTRESVAHWLDLMNVEGWIPREQILGDEALSKVPSEFVVQHTENANPPTFFLVLEEILEQLNTHMDAPQLQITLPFLRRLYPRLQTWFEWYNTTQAGHLPNSYRWRGRDKDTNRFLNPKTLTSGLDDYPRASHPSEDERHVDLHCWMVLASRILTSIARLLGEPHQEYEHTYQTLSNNSLLSELHWSEQLHAFCDYGNHTQAVSLQQEKVFVPPGQMKQQLPVKRLVRSVRKAPKLQYVNAFGYVSLFPFLLQVLTPDSQKLEYILKDIRDPARLWTPYGLRSLSRSDPMYMKRNTEHDAPYWRGAIWININYLALRALHHYSRIEGPYHEKAADLYQELRTNVINNIYKQYHETGYIWEQYNDSTGRGQGSHPFTGWSSLTVLIMAEEY
;
A
#
# COMPACT_ATOMS: atom_id res chain seq x y z
N MET A 1 4.72 49.36 -58.98
CA MET A 1 5.01 50.80 -59.12
C MET A 1 4.00 51.57 -58.29
N THR A 2 4.32 52.62 -57.52
CA THR A 2 5.64 53.20 -57.18
C THR A 2 5.46 54.17 -56.01
N MET A 3 6.35 54.10 -55.01
CA MET A 3 6.79 55.19 -54.10
C MET A 3 5.74 55.92 -53.23
N GLY A 4 5.99 56.32 -51.97
CA GLY A 4 7.17 56.14 -51.11
C GLY A 4 7.75 57.46 -50.59
N THR A 5 8.58 57.38 -49.54
CA THR A 5 9.61 58.37 -49.11
C THR A 5 9.13 59.78 -48.65
N THR A 6 9.66 60.45 -47.61
CA THR A 6 10.72 60.16 -46.59
C THR A 6 10.73 61.25 -45.48
N GLN A 7 11.25 60.90 -44.29
CA GLN A 7 12.10 61.73 -43.37
C GLN A 7 11.51 63.01 -42.71
N ASP A 8 11.58 63.24 -41.39
CA ASP A 8 12.73 63.57 -40.47
C ASP A 8 12.84 65.11 -40.26
N PRO A 9 13.45 65.69 -39.18
CA PRO A 9 13.93 65.13 -37.91
C PRO A 9 13.33 65.76 -36.63
N ARG A 10 13.52 65.07 -35.49
CA ARG A 10 13.78 65.68 -34.15
C ARG A 10 14.81 64.82 -33.41
N LYS A 11 15.80 65.43 -32.74
CA LYS A 11 17.05 64.75 -32.27
C LYS A 11 17.54 65.26 -30.88
N CYS A 12 18.47 64.48 -30.31
CA CYS A 12 19.38 64.76 -29.16
C CYS A 12 18.83 64.60 -27.71
N GLN A 13 19.03 63.41 -27.13
CA GLN A 13 20.01 63.05 -26.06
C GLN A 13 20.45 64.08 -24.98
N PRO A 14 21.09 63.65 -23.84
CA PRO A 14 21.17 62.29 -23.21
C PRO A 14 21.03 62.26 -21.66
N LEU A 15 20.88 61.06 -21.05
CA LEU A 15 21.81 60.49 -20.03
C LEU A 15 21.34 59.12 -19.49
N LEU A 16 22.23 58.40 -18.79
CA LEU A 16 22.02 57.05 -18.23
C LEU A 16 21.88 57.09 -16.69
N ASN A 17 21.27 56.04 -16.12
CA ASN A 17 22.01 55.21 -15.15
C ASN A 17 21.46 53.77 -15.03
N GLN A 18 22.33 52.85 -14.61
CA GLN A 18 22.04 51.43 -14.35
C GLN A 18 22.37 51.09 -12.90
N VAL A 19 21.75 50.04 -12.33
CA VAL A 19 22.47 48.94 -11.64
C VAL A 19 21.63 47.66 -11.79
N GLY A 20 22.30 46.53 -12.03
CA GLY A 20 21.76 45.19 -11.80
C GLY A 20 22.92 44.20 -11.67
N MET A 21 22.77 43.11 -10.91
CA MET A 21 23.77 42.04 -10.82
C MET A 21 23.14 40.64 -10.87
N ARG A 22 23.85 39.73 -11.54
CA ARG A 22 23.65 38.27 -11.52
C ARG A 22 25.02 37.62 -11.33
N ASN A 23 25.07 36.49 -10.63
CA ASN A 23 26.27 35.67 -10.53
C ASN A 23 26.55 34.91 -11.84
N PRO A 24 27.83 34.62 -12.15
CA PRO A 24 28.21 33.46 -12.93
C PRO A 24 29.17 32.51 -12.16
N VAL A 25 29.22 31.27 -12.61
CA VAL A 25 30.19 30.22 -12.21
C VAL A 25 31.29 30.15 -13.29
N LEU A 26 32.53 29.75 -12.96
CA LEU A 26 33.39 28.92 -13.84
C LEU A 26 34.66 28.39 -13.16
N THR A 27 35.30 27.41 -13.82
CA THR A 27 36.43 26.57 -13.37
C THR A 27 37.81 27.05 -13.85
N PRO A 28 38.95 26.51 -13.33
CA PRO A 28 40.28 27.11 -13.46
C PRO A 28 41.18 26.52 -14.57
N LEU A 29 42.17 27.30 -15.07
CA LEU A 29 43.31 26.81 -15.86
C LEU A 29 44.60 27.66 -15.67
N SER A 30 45.62 27.02 -15.08
CA SER A 30 47.08 27.07 -15.37
C SER A 30 47.90 28.36 -15.69
N GLN A 31 49.06 28.46 -15.00
CA GLN A 31 50.43 28.85 -15.47
C GLN A 31 51.02 30.29 -15.33
N VAL A 32 51.92 30.41 -14.33
CA VAL A 32 53.37 30.77 -14.40
C VAL A 32 53.85 32.18 -14.86
N LYS A 33 54.46 32.92 -13.90
CA LYS A 33 55.85 33.49 -13.89
C LYS A 33 56.16 34.10 -12.50
N SER A 34 57.17 33.61 -11.76
CA SER A 34 58.53 34.19 -11.55
C SER A 34 58.56 35.60 -10.93
N ASN A 35 59.47 35.98 -10.00
CA ASN A 35 60.84 35.48 -9.75
C ASN A 35 61.43 35.88 -8.35
N MET A 36 62.38 35.08 -7.81
CA MET A 36 63.46 35.44 -6.85
C MET A 36 63.11 35.98 -5.42
N VAL A 37 63.97 35.89 -4.37
CA VAL A 37 65.37 35.41 -4.21
C VAL A 37 65.63 34.65 -2.86
N LYS A 38 66.86 34.17 -2.61
CA LYS A 38 67.35 33.29 -1.50
C LYS A 38 68.36 34.05 -0.57
N PRO A 39 68.80 33.57 0.64
CA PRO A 39 69.37 32.23 0.97
C PRO A 39 68.92 31.63 2.34
N ARG A 40 69.22 30.38 2.80
CA ARG A 40 69.99 29.17 2.38
C ARG A 40 71.32 28.86 3.13
N LYS A 41 71.27 27.86 4.05
CA LYS A 41 72.27 26.80 4.42
C LYS A 41 71.48 25.72 5.22
N ARG A 42 71.53 24.37 5.08
CA ARG A 42 72.58 23.33 4.80
C ARG A 42 73.61 23.18 5.93
N ASN A 43 74.12 22.00 6.34
CA ASN A 43 74.02 20.56 5.94
C ASN A 43 74.45 19.69 7.19
N VAL A 44 74.39 18.34 7.33
CA VAL A 44 73.96 17.18 6.49
C VAL A 44 73.30 16.07 7.39
N ALA A 45 73.74 14.79 7.38
CA ALA A 45 73.17 13.66 8.16
C ALA A 45 74.19 12.50 8.43
N THR A 46 73.79 11.56 9.31
CA THR A 46 74.18 10.12 9.50
C THR A 46 75.56 9.69 10.07
N ASP A 47 75.44 8.77 11.05
CA ASP A 47 76.21 7.57 11.44
C ASP A 47 77.63 7.60 12.07
N GLY A 48 77.80 6.72 13.08
CA GLY A 48 79.05 6.38 13.80
C GLY A 48 78.77 5.60 15.10
N GLN A 49 79.53 4.52 15.40
CA GLN A 49 79.26 3.58 16.51
C GLN A 49 80.32 3.61 17.66
N SER A 50 79.95 2.98 18.78
CA SER A 50 80.80 2.20 19.73
C SER A 50 81.24 2.83 21.08
N HIS A 51 81.71 1.95 21.99
CA HIS A 51 81.81 2.13 23.46
C HIS A 51 83.15 2.70 23.97
N SER A 52 83.13 3.29 25.18
CA SER A 52 84.08 2.98 26.27
C SER A 52 83.53 3.45 27.65
N GLN A 53 84.16 3.06 28.77
CA GLN A 53 83.65 3.19 30.15
C GLN A 53 84.58 4.02 31.09
N LYS A 54 83.99 4.60 32.15
CA LYS A 54 84.46 4.83 33.55
C LYS A 54 83.33 5.55 34.34
N GLU A 55 82.91 5.18 35.55
CA GLU A 55 83.59 5.23 36.88
C GLU A 55 84.03 6.66 37.26
N GLU A 56 83.71 7.32 38.38
CA GLU A 56 82.88 7.11 39.62
C GLU A 56 82.55 8.54 40.23
N LYS A 57 81.93 8.85 41.39
CA LYS A 57 81.34 8.20 42.60
C LYS A 57 80.32 9.18 43.28
N PRO A 58 79.40 8.77 44.20
CA PRO A 58 78.45 9.64 44.94
C PRO A 58 78.91 9.86 46.42
N PRO A 59 78.11 10.32 47.43
CA PRO A 59 76.74 10.93 47.48
C PRO A 59 76.67 12.23 48.33
N VAL A 60 75.47 12.68 48.76
CA VAL A 60 75.10 13.06 50.16
C VAL A 60 73.63 13.56 50.24
N VAL A 61 72.97 13.41 51.40
CA VAL A 61 71.55 13.75 51.64
C VAL A 61 71.40 14.67 52.88
N VAL A 62 70.49 15.65 52.82
CA VAL A 62 70.00 16.39 54.01
C VAL A 62 68.46 16.49 53.96
N ARG A 63 67.80 16.43 55.11
CA ARG A 63 66.34 16.34 55.29
C ARG A 63 65.87 17.34 56.36
N LYS A 64 64.78 18.07 56.12
CA LYS A 64 64.07 18.89 57.13
C LYS A 64 62.55 18.72 57.04
N GLU A 65 61.84 19.22 58.05
CA GLU A 65 60.58 18.65 58.53
C GLU A 65 59.30 19.25 57.92
N LYS A 66 58.19 18.52 58.05
CA LYS A 66 56.85 18.94 57.60
C LYS A 66 56.01 19.49 58.77
N LYS A 67 55.49 20.71 58.63
CA LYS A 67 54.25 21.10 59.34
C LYS A 67 53.07 20.32 58.75
N LYS A 68 52.15 19.85 59.60
CA LYS A 68 50.87 19.28 59.16
C LYS A 68 49.84 20.40 58.99
N GLU A 69 49.55 20.77 57.75
CA GLU A 69 48.26 21.38 57.43
C GLU A 69 47.14 20.33 57.61
N LYS A 70 46.05 20.72 58.27
CA LYS A 70 44.80 19.95 58.20
C LYS A 70 44.15 20.29 56.86
N THR A 71 44.21 19.36 55.91
CA THR A 71 43.49 19.48 54.64
C THR A 71 42.01 19.68 54.94
N ASP A 72 41.39 20.70 54.35
CA ASP A 72 39.99 21.03 54.59
C ASP A 72 39.08 20.07 53.79
N VAL A 73 38.85 18.89 54.39
CA VAL A 73 38.09 17.77 53.81
C VAL A 73 36.69 18.22 53.37
N SER A 74 36.09 19.20 54.03
CA SER A 74 34.80 19.79 53.65
C SER A 74 34.86 20.40 52.24
N LYS A 75 35.88 21.22 51.96
CA LYS A 75 36.07 21.82 50.63
C LYS A 75 36.33 20.78 49.54
N VAL A 76 36.99 19.67 49.86
CA VAL A 76 37.19 18.56 48.91
C VAL A 76 35.84 17.90 48.56
N PHE A 77 35.01 17.58 49.56
CA PHE A 77 33.67 17.03 49.31
C PHE A 77 32.74 18.01 48.58
N ILE A 78 32.82 19.32 48.89
CA ILE A 78 32.07 20.36 48.17
C ILE A 78 32.48 20.40 46.70
N ASN A 79 33.79 20.41 46.39
CA ASN A 79 34.29 20.44 45.01
C ASN A 79 33.92 19.15 44.24
N ILE A 80 33.97 17.97 44.88
CA ILE A 80 33.50 16.71 44.29
C ILE A 80 31.99 16.78 44.02
N SER A 81 31.20 17.32 44.95
CA SER A 81 29.75 17.46 44.79
C SER A 81 29.39 18.42 43.66
N ILE A 82 30.09 19.55 43.53
CA ILE A 82 29.95 20.49 42.41
C ILE A 82 30.33 19.81 41.10
N GLY A 83 31.44 19.06 41.05
CA GLY A 83 31.84 18.29 39.87
C GLY A 83 30.79 17.27 39.43
N LEU A 84 30.20 16.52 40.37
CA LEU A 84 29.12 15.58 40.11
C LEU A 84 27.83 16.28 39.66
N CYS A 85 27.50 17.45 40.23
CA CYS A 85 26.35 18.25 39.77
C CYS A 85 26.55 18.79 38.35
N ILE A 86 27.75 19.28 38.02
CA ILE A 86 28.09 19.72 36.65
C ILE A 86 28.03 18.54 35.68
N PHE A 87 28.61 17.39 36.03
CA PHE A 87 28.53 16.18 35.20
C PHE A 87 27.08 15.72 35.00
N SER A 88 26.27 15.72 36.06
CA SER A 88 24.84 15.38 35.99
C SER A 88 24.05 16.35 35.11
N LEU A 89 24.34 17.66 35.17
CA LEU A 89 23.73 18.66 34.30
C LEU A 89 24.14 18.48 32.83
N VAL A 90 25.43 18.26 32.56
CA VAL A 90 25.93 18.00 31.20
C VAL A 90 25.32 16.72 30.63
N TRP A 91 25.25 15.65 31.43
CA TRP A 91 24.59 14.40 31.05
C TRP A 91 23.09 14.59 30.80
N PHE A 92 22.40 15.37 31.63
CA PHE A 92 20.98 15.70 31.45
C PHE A 92 20.72 16.48 30.16
N PHE A 93 21.49 17.54 29.88
CA PHE A 93 21.38 18.27 28.62
C PHE A 93 21.78 17.43 27.40
N TYR A 94 22.78 16.55 27.52
CA TYR A 94 23.12 15.59 26.47
C TYR A 94 22.00 14.58 26.22
N ALA A 95 21.38 14.02 27.27
CA ALA A 95 20.25 13.12 27.16
C ALA A 95 19.01 13.78 26.54
N LEU A 96 18.72 15.05 26.90
CA LEU A 96 17.68 15.85 26.25
C LEU A 96 18.00 16.12 24.78
N TYR A 97 19.24 16.48 24.45
CA TYR A 97 19.68 16.66 23.06
C TYR A 97 19.53 15.36 22.25
N MET A 98 19.97 14.22 22.80
CA MET A 98 19.83 12.92 22.15
C MET A 98 18.37 12.50 21.98
N ARG A 99 17.51 12.68 22.99
CA ARG A 99 16.05 12.46 22.85
C ARG A 99 15.45 13.36 21.77
N SER A 100 15.85 14.63 21.70
CA SER A 100 15.42 15.58 20.67
C SER A 100 15.92 15.20 19.27
N ALA A 101 17.15 14.69 19.15
CA ALA A 101 17.73 14.24 17.89
C ALA A 101 17.02 12.99 17.36
N MET A 102 16.79 11.98 18.20
CA MET A 102 16.06 10.77 17.81
C MET A 102 14.58 11.07 17.52
N ALA A 103 13.94 11.93 18.31
CA ALA A 103 12.57 12.40 18.07
C ALA A 103 12.42 13.07 16.68
N LYS A 104 13.44 13.77 16.19
CA LYS A 104 13.44 14.33 14.82
C LYS A 104 13.59 13.24 13.76
N ARG A 105 14.48 12.26 13.96
CA ARG A 105 14.70 11.15 13.00
C ARG A 105 13.41 10.40 12.65
N THR A 106 12.52 10.21 13.61
CA THR A 106 11.17 9.64 13.40
C THR A 106 10.42 10.25 12.20
N VAL A 107 10.54 11.57 11.96
CA VAL A 107 9.85 12.32 10.89
C VAL A 107 10.80 12.97 9.88
N THR A 108 12.05 12.54 9.81
CA THR A 108 12.99 12.94 8.75
C THR A 108 13.00 11.87 7.67
N LEU A 109 12.65 12.19 6.43
CA LEU A 109 12.74 11.26 5.30
C LEU A 109 14.19 10.80 5.04
N HIS A 110 14.34 9.63 4.43
CA HIS A 110 15.63 9.04 4.11
C HIS A 110 16.49 9.97 3.22
N PRO A 111 17.78 10.19 3.53
CA PRO A 111 18.60 11.27 2.96
C PRO A 111 19.14 11.00 1.55
N SER A 112 19.09 9.77 1.05
CA SER A 112 19.42 9.49 -0.35
C SER A 112 18.40 10.13 -1.30
N PRO A 113 18.81 10.54 -2.53
CA PRO A 113 17.89 11.02 -3.54
C PRO A 113 16.65 10.12 -3.70
N GLN A 114 15.52 10.73 -4.05
CA GLN A 114 14.29 9.98 -4.29
C GLN A 114 14.48 9.03 -5.48
N VAL A 115 13.79 7.89 -5.42
CA VAL A 115 13.80 6.85 -6.46
C VAL A 115 13.00 7.33 -7.67
N LEU A 116 11.93 8.09 -7.42
CA LEU A 116 11.26 8.90 -8.44
C LEU A 116 11.78 10.34 -8.47
N ASP A 117 11.66 10.98 -9.62
CA ASP A 117 11.84 12.42 -9.75
C ASP A 117 10.56 13.16 -9.32
N ALA A 118 10.69 14.35 -8.74
CA ALA A 118 9.55 15.09 -8.18
C ALA A 118 8.45 15.44 -9.20
N ASN A 119 8.77 15.41 -10.51
CA ASN A 119 7.83 15.61 -11.62
C ASN A 119 7.38 14.30 -12.30
N SER A 120 7.79 13.13 -11.80
CA SER A 120 7.50 11.80 -12.40
C SER A 120 6.01 11.52 -12.63
N THR A 121 5.12 12.07 -11.81
CA THR A 121 3.67 11.89 -11.94
C THR A 121 3.00 12.92 -12.86
N THR A 122 3.72 13.94 -13.33
CA THR A 122 3.16 15.04 -14.14
C THR A 122 2.78 14.61 -15.56
N ALA A 123 1.86 15.36 -16.18
CA ALA A 123 1.45 15.15 -17.57
C ALA A 123 2.62 15.20 -18.58
N ALA A 124 3.68 15.95 -18.30
CA ALA A 124 4.86 16.05 -19.17
C ALA A 124 5.80 14.83 -19.11
N VAL A 125 5.74 14.03 -18.03
CA VAL A 125 6.66 12.89 -17.79
C VAL A 125 5.94 11.53 -17.88
N SER A 126 4.63 11.47 -17.63
CA SER A 126 3.83 10.25 -17.76
C SER A 126 2.38 10.57 -18.16
N PRO A 127 2.13 11.17 -19.34
CA PRO A 127 0.78 11.55 -19.80
C PRO A 127 -0.18 10.35 -19.83
N GLU A 128 0.32 9.16 -20.19
CA GLU A 128 -0.41 7.91 -20.26
C GLU A 128 -0.89 7.39 -18.90
N ARG A 129 -0.19 7.72 -17.80
CA ARG A 129 -0.64 7.44 -16.43
C ARG A 129 -1.10 8.68 -15.65
N PHE A 130 -1.14 9.88 -16.24
CA PHE A 130 -1.54 11.11 -15.54
C PHE A 130 -3.00 11.04 -15.04
N TRP A 131 -3.96 10.83 -15.94
CA TRP A 131 -5.36 10.54 -15.60
C TRP A 131 -5.60 9.05 -15.38
N GLY A 132 -6.46 8.68 -14.42
CA GLY A 132 -6.91 7.30 -14.25
C GLY A 132 -8.01 7.12 -13.22
N SER A 133 -8.44 5.88 -13.02
CA SER A 133 -9.47 5.47 -12.06
C SER A 133 -8.99 5.47 -10.59
N TYR A 134 -8.07 6.38 -10.24
CA TYR A 134 -7.19 6.31 -9.07
C TYR A 134 -7.85 6.69 -7.72
N ARG A 135 -9.15 6.46 -7.58
CA ARG A 135 -9.95 6.63 -6.35
C ARG A 135 -10.67 5.30 -6.05
N PRO A 136 -9.95 4.25 -5.59
CA PRO A 136 -10.49 2.88 -5.55
C PRO A 136 -11.71 2.73 -4.62
N HIS A 137 -11.86 3.61 -3.63
CA HIS A 137 -12.99 3.66 -2.69
C HIS A 137 -14.31 4.14 -3.28
N VAL A 138 -14.33 4.78 -4.47
CA VAL A 138 -15.60 5.12 -5.16
C VAL A 138 -15.96 4.05 -6.18
N TYR A 139 -17.25 3.82 -6.39
CA TYR A 139 -17.70 2.81 -7.35
C TYR A 139 -17.21 3.10 -8.77
N PHE A 140 -17.28 4.37 -9.20
CA PHE A 140 -16.70 4.82 -10.47
C PHE A 140 -16.37 6.32 -10.43
N GLY A 141 -15.15 6.68 -10.82
CA GLY A 141 -14.64 8.05 -10.85
C GLY A 141 -13.19 8.08 -11.30
N MET A 142 -12.65 9.27 -11.55
CA MET A 142 -11.27 9.49 -12.00
C MET A 142 -10.63 10.68 -11.28
N LYS A 143 -9.29 10.67 -11.22
CA LYS A 143 -8.46 11.80 -10.79
C LYS A 143 -7.13 11.81 -11.58
N THR A 144 -6.39 12.91 -11.48
CA THR A 144 -4.97 12.97 -11.88
C THR A 144 -4.06 12.40 -10.79
N ARG A 145 -2.84 11.97 -11.12
CA ARG A 145 -1.79 11.58 -10.14
C ARG A 145 -1.15 12.81 -9.47
N SER A 146 -1.98 13.60 -8.80
CA SER A 146 -1.62 14.88 -8.19
C SER A 146 -2.03 14.99 -6.71
N PRO A 147 -1.24 15.74 -5.91
CA PRO A 147 -1.62 16.25 -4.59
C PRO A 147 -2.89 17.12 -4.56
N ARG A 148 -3.20 17.87 -5.63
CA ARG A 148 -4.24 18.91 -5.69
C ARG A 148 -5.12 18.74 -6.94
N SER A 149 -5.82 17.61 -7.01
CA SER A 149 -6.39 17.07 -8.25
C SER A 149 -7.85 17.46 -8.48
N VAL A 150 -8.22 17.89 -9.69
CA VAL A 150 -9.64 17.95 -10.08
C VAL A 150 -10.17 16.52 -10.23
N VAL A 151 -11.15 16.15 -9.41
CA VAL A 151 -11.72 14.80 -9.40
C VAL A 151 -13.10 14.75 -10.03
N THR A 152 -13.41 13.63 -10.67
CA THR A 152 -14.75 13.35 -11.19
C THR A 152 -15.29 12.04 -10.63
N GLY A 153 -16.62 11.90 -10.56
CA GLY A 153 -17.23 10.66 -10.11
C GLY A 153 -18.69 10.49 -10.49
N LEU A 154 -19.20 9.29 -10.21
CA LEU A 154 -20.59 8.89 -10.39
C LEU A 154 -21.19 8.46 -9.05
N MET A 155 -22.33 9.05 -8.71
CA MET A 155 -23.27 8.50 -7.71
C MET A 155 -24.54 8.04 -8.42
N TRP A 156 -25.30 7.12 -7.82
CA TRP A 156 -26.64 6.81 -8.31
C TRP A 156 -27.61 6.44 -7.19
N MET A 157 -28.91 6.62 -7.46
CA MET A 157 -29.99 6.12 -6.61
C MET A 157 -31.18 5.66 -7.44
N LYS A 158 -31.88 4.63 -6.96
CA LYS A 158 -33.14 4.16 -7.54
C LYS A 158 -34.29 5.06 -7.10
N GLN A 159 -35.06 5.59 -8.06
CA GLN A 159 -36.28 6.33 -7.77
C GLN A 159 -37.44 5.39 -7.45
N PHE A 160 -38.42 5.91 -6.69
CA PHE A 160 -39.65 5.18 -6.34
C PHE A 160 -39.42 3.86 -5.58
N SER A 161 -38.29 3.73 -4.86
CA SER A 161 -38.00 2.58 -4.00
C SER A 161 -38.86 2.63 -2.72
N PRO A 162 -39.58 1.55 -2.35
CA PRO A 162 -40.36 1.50 -1.11
C PRO A 162 -39.49 1.49 0.16
N LYS A 163 -38.17 1.33 0.02
CA LYS A 163 -37.19 1.41 1.12
C LYS A 163 -36.67 2.84 1.39
N GLY A 164 -37.08 3.83 0.58
CA GLY A 164 -36.52 5.18 0.61
C GLY A 164 -35.27 5.32 -0.27
N VAL A 165 -34.45 6.33 0.01
CA VAL A 165 -33.27 6.69 -0.80
C VAL A 165 -32.06 5.83 -0.42
N GLU A 166 -31.62 5.00 -1.36
CA GLU A 166 -30.34 4.30 -1.29
C GLU A 166 -29.37 4.95 -2.30
N LEU A 167 -28.59 5.94 -1.84
CA LEU A 167 -27.59 6.66 -2.65
C LEU A 167 -26.24 5.94 -2.58
N ARG A 168 -25.81 5.37 -3.71
CA ARG A 168 -24.52 4.69 -3.88
C ARG A 168 -23.47 5.68 -4.35
N HIS A 169 -22.28 5.66 -3.75
CA HIS A 169 -21.14 6.47 -4.19
C HIS A 169 -19.80 5.81 -3.84
N THR A 170 -19.49 5.69 -2.55
CA THR A 170 -18.36 4.91 -2.05
C THR A 170 -18.71 3.43 -1.98
N CYS A 171 -17.70 2.58 -2.11
CA CYS A 171 -17.80 1.12 -2.15
C CYS A 171 -18.16 0.53 -0.79
N GLU A 172 -19.41 0.53 -0.35
CA GLU A 172 -19.77 -0.06 0.95
C GLU A 172 -20.16 -1.55 0.82
N GLN A 173 -19.62 -2.43 1.68
CA GLN A 173 -20.20 -3.78 1.85
C GLN A 173 -21.65 -3.69 2.36
N GLY A 174 -21.98 -2.62 3.10
CA GLY A 174 -23.33 -2.30 3.58
C GLY A 174 -24.36 -2.07 2.47
N ASP A 175 -23.94 -1.71 1.26
CA ASP A 175 -24.85 -1.52 0.11
C ASP A 175 -25.40 -2.84 -0.46
N ARG A 176 -24.79 -3.99 -0.11
CA ARG A 176 -25.26 -5.35 -0.47
C ARG A 176 -25.55 -5.55 -1.97
N LEU A 177 -24.79 -4.87 -2.83
CA LEU A 177 -24.84 -5.07 -4.27
C LEU A 177 -24.58 -6.54 -4.63
N ARG A 178 -25.23 -7.07 -5.66
CA ARG A 178 -25.10 -8.48 -6.05
C ARG A 178 -23.71 -8.82 -6.58
N SER A 179 -23.09 -7.88 -7.28
CA SER A 179 -21.69 -7.94 -7.70
C SER A 179 -21.28 -6.57 -8.25
N TYR A 180 -20.07 -6.10 -7.98
CA TYR A 180 -19.43 -5.08 -8.81
C TYR A 180 -17.99 -5.50 -9.12
N SER A 181 -17.61 -5.39 -10.40
CA SER A 181 -16.35 -5.91 -10.91
C SER A 181 -15.91 -5.17 -12.17
N TRP A 182 -14.65 -4.78 -12.23
CA TRP A 182 -13.97 -4.56 -13.51
C TRP A 182 -13.91 -5.89 -14.28
N LEU A 183 -14.34 -5.88 -15.54
CA LEU A 183 -14.38 -7.07 -16.42
C LEU A 183 -13.23 -7.08 -17.42
N LYS A 184 -12.78 -5.87 -17.81
CA LYS A 184 -11.56 -5.57 -18.55
C LYS A 184 -11.05 -4.22 -18.06
N HIS A 185 -9.79 -4.12 -17.66
CA HIS A 185 -9.10 -2.86 -17.31
C HIS A 185 -7.63 -3.09 -17.59
N ASP A 186 -7.00 -2.24 -18.40
CA ASP A 186 -5.60 -2.41 -18.83
C ASP A 186 -4.60 -1.66 -17.95
N GLY A 187 -5.06 -0.85 -17.00
CA GLY A 187 -4.25 0.04 -16.16
C GLY A 187 -3.92 1.40 -16.79
N ILE A 188 -4.15 1.60 -18.08
CA ILE A 188 -3.70 2.78 -18.84
C ILE A 188 -4.82 3.39 -19.69
N ASN A 189 -5.31 2.70 -20.73
CA ASN A 189 -6.13 3.32 -21.77
C ASN A 189 -7.64 3.19 -21.51
N PHE A 190 -8.10 2.09 -20.88
CA PHE A 190 -9.53 1.85 -20.71
C PHE A 190 -9.90 0.94 -19.53
N GLY A 191 -11.16 1.04 -19.11
CA GLY A 191 -11.77 0.12 -18.18
C GLY A 191 -13.26 -0.05 -18.44
N MET A 192 -13.75 -1.28 -18.31
CA MET A 192 -15.16 -1.65 -18.41
C MET A 192 -15.54 -2.44 -17.15
N GLN A 193 -16.32 -1.81 -16.27
CA GLN A 193 -16.88 -2.41 -15.05
C GLN A 193 -18.36 -2.67 -15.20
N GLN A 194 -18.84 -3.73 -14.53
CA GLN A 194 -20.25 -4.04 -14.37
C GLN A 194 -20.63 -3.97 -12.89
N ILE A 195 -21.74 -3.30 -12.60
CA ILE A 195 -22.33 -3.14 -11.27
C ILE A 195 -23.75 -3.71 -11.34
N LYS A 196 -24.06 -4.74 -10.55
CA LYS A 196 -25.40 -5.33 -10.43
C LYS A 196 -26.04 -4.87 -9.12
N ASP A 197 -26.94 -3.90 -9.24
CA ASP A 197 -27.83 -3.47 -8.15
C ASP A 197 -29.04 -4.42 -8.07
N VAL A 198 -30.07 -4.08 -7.30
CA VAL A 198 -31.20 -4.97 -6.98
C VAL A 198 -31.94 -5.50 -8.22
N ASP A 199 -32.29 -4.63 -9.17
CA ASP A 199 -33.12 -4.96 -10.33
C ASP A 199 -32.64 -4.34 -11.66
N PHE A 200 -31.43 -3.77 -11.65
CA PHE A 200 -30.75 -3.24 -12.82
C PHE A 200 -29.24 -3.46 -12.76
N THR A 201 -28.63 -3.44 -13.94
CA THR A 201 -27.18 -3.46 -14.12
C THR A 201 -26.74 -2.12 -14.72
N LEU A 202 -25.73 -1.51 -14.12
CA LEU A 202 -24.95 -0.42 -14.73
C LEU A 202 -23.66 -1.01 -15.31
N THR A 203 -23.37 -0.74 -16.57
CA THR A 203 -22.03 -0.91 -17.14
C THR A 203 -21.35 0.46 -17.19
N THR A 204 -20.29 0.64 -16.43
CA THR A 204 -19.48 1.87 -16.39
C THR A 204 -18.21 1.65 -17.21
N THR A 205 -18.05 2.35 -18.32
CA THR A 205 -16.87 2.26 -19.18
C THR A 205 -16.15 3.60 -19.27
N PHE A 206 -14.82 3.61 -19.27
CA PHE A 206 -14.02 4.77 -19.72
C PHE A 206 -13.06 4.35 -20.84
N VAL A 207 -12.72 5.31 -21.70
CA VAL A 207 -11.60 5.25 -22.66
C VAL A 207 -10.87 6.59 -22.60
N LYS A 208 -9.53 6.57 -22.60
CA LYS A 208 -8.66 7.76 -22.72
C LYS A 208 -8.11 7.91 -24.14
N ARG A 209 -7.70 9.12 -24.50
CA ARG A 209 -6.93 9.42 -25.71
C ARG A 209 -5.82 10.42 -25.39
N LEU A 210 -4.58 10.08 -25.71
CA LEU A 210 -3.44 10.98 -25.58
C LEU A 210 -3.51 12.16 -26.56
N GLY A 211 -2.98 13.31 -26.13
CA GLY A 211 -2.89 14.54 -26.93
C GLY A 211 -2.81 15.79 -26.05
N GLY A 212 -2.35 16.90 -26.64
CA GLY A 212 -2.03 18.13 -25.89
C GLY A 212 -0.97 17.91 -24.80
N GLU A 213 -0.85 18.90 -23.91
CA GLU A 213 0.22 18.96 -22.88
C GLU A 213 -0.23 18.43 -21.51
N HIS A 214 -1.53 18.28 -21.28
CA HIS A 214 -2.14 18.04 -19.95
C HIS A 214 -2.72 16.62 -19.79
N GLY A 215 -2.12 15.63 -20.46
CA GLY A 215 -2.48 14.21 -20.32
C GLY A 215 -3.73 13.76 -21.09
N GLY A 216 -4.16 14.52 -22.11
CA GLY A 216 -5.17 14.11 -23.08
C GLY A 216 -6.63 14.23 -22.65
N ASP A 217 -7.46 13.52 -23.40
CA ASP A 217 -8.91 13.44 -23.24
C ASP A 217 -9.33 12.14 -22.57
N TRP A 218 -10.54 12.11 -22.01
CA TRP A 218 -11.22 10.86 -21.67
C TRP A 218 -12.71 10.93 -21.93
N THR A 219 -13.36 9.79 -22.13
CA THR A 219 -14.83 9.73 -22.23
C THR A 219 -15.38 8.51 -21.53
N TRP A 220 -16.42 8.74 -20.74
CA TRP A 220 -17.21 7.72 -20.07
C TRP A 220 -18.41 7.33 -20.91
N ARG A 221 -18.78 6.05 -20.88
CA ARG A 221 -20.07 5.54 -21.35
C ARG A 221 -20.73 4.74 -20.24
N ILE A 222 -21.87 5.23 -19.76
CA ILE A 222 -22.70 4.55 -18.75
C ILE A 222 -23.92 3.95 -19.44
N ILE A 223 -24.12 2.64 -19.27
CA ILE A 223 -25.27 1.92 -19.85
C ILE A 223 -26.08 1.30 -18.71
N GLY A 224 -27.35 1.69 -18.58
CA GLY A 224 -28.29 1.07 -17.66
C GLY A 224 -29.16 0.01 -18.36
N LYS A 225 -29.31 -1.18 -17.77
CA LYS A 225 -30.20 -2.25 -18.25
C LYS A 225 -31.00 -2.86 -17.11
N GLN A 226 -32.28 -3.15 -17.35
CA GLN A 226 -33.16 -3.90 -16.44
C GLN A 226 -32.67 -5.35 -16.30
N HIS A 227 -32.86 -5.97 -15.12
CA HIS A 227 -32.74 -7.42 -14.97
C HIS A 227 -33.99 -8.12 -15.53
N SER A 228 -33.83 -9.25 -16.23
CA SER A 228 -34.95 -10.02 -16.80
C SER A 228 -35.98 -10.51 -15.76
N SER A 229 -35.59 -10.58 -14.49
CA SER A 229 -36.45 -10.91 -13.36
C SER A 229 -37.20 -9.72 -12.75
N SER A 230 -36.99 -8.49 -13.24
CA SER A 230 -37.70 -7.31 -12.73
C SER A 230 -39.02 -7.09 -13.49
N PRO A 231 -40.17 -6.94 -12.80
CA PRO A 231 -41.47 -6.79 -13.46
C PRO A 231 -41.65 -5.44 -14.18
N TYR A 232 -40.87 -4.42 -13.83
CA TYR A 232 -40.96 -3.07 -14.40
C TYR A 232 -39.57 -2.49 -14.66
N ALA A 233 -39.43 -1.66 -15.69
CA ALA A 233 -38.19 -0.94 -15.96
C ALA A 233 -37.97 0.17 -14.90
N PRO A 234 -36.96 0.05 -14.00
CA PRO A 234 -36.71 1.05 -12.96
C PRO A 234 -36.33 2.42 -13.53
N VAL A 235 -36.69 3.47 -12.79
CA VAL A 235 -36.19 4.84 -12.99
C VAL A 235 -35.02 5.05 -12.04
N ILE A 236 -33.92 5.56 -12.58
CA ILE A 236 -32.65 5.74 -11.89
C ILE A 236 -32.24 7.20 -12.03
N SER A 237 -31.76 7.80 -10.95
CA SER A 237 -31.04 9.06 -11.00
C SER A 237 -29.54 8.78 -10.97
N LEU A 238 -28.86 9.12 -12.05
CA LEU A 238 -27.40 9.18 -12.12
C LEU A 238 -26.95 10.59 -11.78
N MET A 239 -25.90 10.72 -10.98
CA MET A 239 -25.31 11.99 -10.56
C MET A 239 -23.85 12.01 -10.96
N PHE A 240 -23.53 12.75 -12.02
CA PHE A 240 -22.18 12.96 -12.49
C PHE A 240 -21.61 14.20 -11.81
N TYR A 241 -20.46 14.10 -11.16
CA TYR A 241 -19.89 15.24 -10.45
C TYR A 241 -18.46 15.58 -10.88
N VAL A 242 -18.12 16.84 -10.65
CA VAL A 242 -16.79 17.44 -10.78
C VAL A 242 -16.52 18.20 -9.47
N ALA A 243 -15.39 17.93 -8.83
CA ALA A 243 -14.94 18.65 -7.65
C ALA A 243 -13.50 19.12 -7.84
N ALA A 244 -13.26 20.39 -7.52
CA ALA A 244 -11.93 20.94 -7.30
C ALA A 244 -11.39 20.49 -5.93
N ASP A 245 -10.07 20.48 -5.76
CA ASP A 245 -9.41 20.04 -4.53
C ASP A 245 -8.26 20.99 -4.18
N THR A 246 -8.52 21.92 -3.25
CA THR A 246 -7.70 23.09 -2.86
C THR A 246 -7.40 24.13 -3.95
N GLN A 247 -7.43 23.74 -5.23
CA GLN A 247 -7.16 24.61 -6.39
C GLN A 247 -8.19 24.45 -7.51
N GLY A 248 -8.16 25.40 -8.44
CA GLY A 248 -8.94 25.36 -9.68
C GLY A 248 -10.33 25.98 -9.54
N SER A 249 -10.99 26.18 -10.69
CA SER A 249 -12.32 26.80 -10.76
C SER A 249 -13.24 26.08 -11.74
N LEU A 250 -14.55 26.03 -11.45
CA LEU A 250 -15.56 25.32 -12.23
C LEU A 250 -16.72 26.24 -12.60
N LYS A 251 -16.88 26.53 -13.90
CA LYS A 251 -17.98 27.33 -14.45
C LYS A 251 -19.03 26.43 -15.11
N THR A 252 -20.24 26.46 -14.58
CA THR A 252 -21.41 25.71 -15.07
C THR A 252 -22.09 26.40 -16.26
N HIS A 253 -22.57 25.62 -17.23
CA HIS A 253 -23.37 26.11 -18.35
C HIS A 253 -24.72 25.38 -18.40
N ILE A 254 -25.81 26.10 -18.18
CA ILE A 254 -27.16 25.55 -17.99
C ILE A 254 -28.04 25.79 -19.23
N GLU A 255 -28.61 24.71 -19.78
CA GLU A 255 -29.72 24.72 -20.75
C GLU A 255 -31.06 24.54 -20.01
N ASP A 256 -32.15 25.04 -20.61
CA ASP A 256 -33.55 24.78 -20.20
C ASP A 256 -33.82 25.04 -18.70
N LYS A 257 -33.06 25.95 -18.08
CA LYS A 257 -33.01 26.27 -16.64
C LYS A 257 -32.59 25.15 -15.68
N THR A 258 -32.60 23.87 -16.08
CA THR A 258 -32.28 22.75 -15.16
C THR A 258 -31.24 21.75 -15.68
N ARG A 259 -30.89 21.76 -16.96
CA ARG A 259 -29.87 20.86 -17.52
C ARG A 259 -28.50 21.54 -17.56
N LEU A 260 -27.63 21.17 -16.62
CA LEU A 260 -26.19 21.42 -16.76
C LEU A 260 -25.66 20.65 -17.99
N SER A 261 -25.34 21.35 -19.07
CA SER A 261 -24.93 20.73 -20.34
C SER A 261 -23.44 20.47 -20.40
N HIS A 262 -22.64 21.37 -19.82
CA HIS A 262 -21.21 21.22 -19.64
C HIS A 262 -20.67 22.09 -18.50
N VAL A 263 -19.51 21.73 -17.99
CA VAL A 263 -18.65 22.54 -17.13
C VAL A 263 -17.40 22.92 -17.92
N THR A 264 -16.97 24.17 -17.85
CA THR A 264 -15.62 24.58 -18.24
C THR A 264 -14.84 24.91 -16.98
N GLY A 265 -13.60 24.47 -16.87
CA GLY A 265 -12.79 24.73 -15.69
C GLY A 265 -11.32 24.99 -16.00
N THR A 266 -10.60 25.43 -14.98
CA THR A 266 -9.16 25.68 -15.03
C THR A 266 -8.48 25.16 -13.77
N SER A 267 -7.26 24.65 -13.88
CA SER A 267 -6.36 24.38 -12.75
C SER A 267 -4.91 24.37 -13.20
N GLU A 268 -3.97 24.57 -12.27
CA GLU A 268 -2.52 24.71 -12.51
C GLU A 268 -1.92 23.58 -13.36
N GLU A 269 -2.46 22.35 -13.23
CA GLU A 269 -1.95 21.14 -13.89
C GLU A 269 -2.75 20.65 -15.10
N LEU A 270 -3.92 21.24 -15.36
CA LEU A 270 -4.81 20.83 -16.47
C LEU A 270 -4.90 21.90 -17.57
N GLY A 271 -4.41 23.12 -17.31
CA GLY A 271 -4.73 24.29 -18.12
C GLY A 271 -6.24 24.54 -18.10
N GLU A 272 -6.79 24.90 -19.26
CA GLU A 272 -8.23 24.94 -19.49
C GLU A 272 -8.77 23.55 -19.86
N PHE A 273 -9.96 23.20 -19.38
CA PHE A 273 -10.64 21.95 -19.74
C PHE A 273 -12.16 22.10 -19.82
N LYS A 274 -12.82 21.15 -20.50
CA LYS A 274 -14.27 21.08 -20.65
C LYS A 274 -14.80 19.68 -20.35
N ILE A 275 -15.86 19.60 -19.54
CA ILE A 275 -16.59 18.36 -19.25
C ILE A 275 -18.01 18.48 -19.80
N THR A 276 -18.38 17.64 -20.78
CA THR A 276 -19.67 17.69 -21.49
C THR A 276 -20.56 16.50 -21.12
N PHE A 277 -21.81 16.75 -20.72
CA PHE A 277 -22.78 15.71 -20.33
C PHE A 277 -23.81 15.46 -21.43
N SER A 278 -23.79 14.30 -22.09
CA SER A 278 -24.71 13.98 -23.19
C SER A 278 -26.14 13.70 -22.70
N LYS A 279 -27.15 14.03 -23.52
CA LYS A 279 -28.55 13.61 -23.28
C LYS A 279 -28.63 12.07 -23.43
N PRO A 280 -29.45 11.35 -22.63
CA PRO A 280 -29.53 9.89 -22.69
C PRO A 280 -30.20 9.42 -23.98
N THR A 281 -29.74 8.31 -24.54
CA THR A 281 -30.39 7.62 -25.68
C THR A 281 -30.86 6.22 -25.28
N GLY A 282 -31.70 5.61 -26.12
CA GLY A 282 -32.04 4.18 -26.00
C GLY A 282 -30.91 3.22 -26.42
N GLY A 283 -29.84 3.73 -27.03
CA GLY A 283 -28.76 2.98 -27.67
C GLY A 283 -28.03 3.84 -28.72
N ALA A 284 -26.99 3.29 -29.35
CA ALA A 284 -26.08 4.04 -30.23
C ALA A 284 -26.73 4.64 -31.50
N ALA A 285 -27.91 4.16 -31.91
CA ALA A 285 -28.68 4.65 -33.06
C ALA A 285 -30.11 5.07 -32.68
N SER A 286 -30.39 5.27 -31.39
CA SER A 286 -31.72 5.65 -30.90
C SER A 286 -31.84 7.15 -30.68
N ALA A 287 -33.04 7.70 -30.87
CA ALA A 287 -33.37 9.06 -30.46
C ALA A 287 -33.15 9.29 -28.94
N ASN A 288 -33.04 10.57 -28.56
CA ASN A 288 -32.96 10.99 -27.17
C ASN A 288 -34.14 10.45 -26.36
N LYS A 289 -33.86 9.80 -25.23
CA LYS A 289 -34.86 9.31 -24.28
C LYS A 289 -35.31 10.47 -23.38
N TYR A 290 -36.57 10.45 -22.95
CA TYR A 290 -37.05 11.37 -21.92
C TYR A 290 -36.24 11.18 -20.63
N ALA A 291 -35.80 12.29 -20.05
CA ALA A 291 -35.16 12.37 -18.75
C ALA A 291 -35.47 13.71 -18.09
N SER A 292 -35.49 13.73 -16.75
CA SER A 292 -35.59 14.95 -15.95
C SER A 292 -34.22 15.31 -15.40
N TYR A 293 -33.85 16.59 -15.48
CA TYR A 293 -32.52 17.09 -15.16
C TYR A 293 -32.55 18.02 -13.94
N ASN A 294 -31.54 17.89 -13.09
CA ASN A 294 -31.24 18.82 -12.00
C ASN A 294 -29.73 19.09 -11.97
N TYR A 295 -29.31 20.09 -11.20
CA TYR A 295 -27.92 20.31 -10.86
C TYR A 295 -27.77 20.91 -9.46
N LEU A 296 -26.61 20.68 -8.85
CA LEU A 296 -26.12 21.36 -7.66
C LEU A 296 -24.82 22.07 -8.03
N GLN A 297 -24.66 23.30 -7.57
CA GLN A 297 -23.39 24.02 -7.54
C GLN A 297 -23.23 24.57 -6.12
N THR A 298 -22.13 24.21 -5.46
CA THR A 298 -21.83 24.60 -4.08
C THR A 298 -20.31 24.52 -3.86
N LEU A 299 -19.87 24.83 -2.65
CA LEU A 299 -18.49 24.59 -2.21
C LEU A 299 -18.41 23.33 -1.34
N SER A 300 -17.28 22.62 -1.40
CA SER A 300 -16.93 21.51 -0.52
C SER A 300 -15.69 21.83 0.33
N PRO A 301 -15.63 21.45 1.62
CA PRO A 301 -14.45 21.59 2.47
C PRO A 301 -13.51 20.37 2.43
N GLY A 302 -13.76 19.39 1.55
CA GLY A 302 -12.94 18.20 1.36
C GLY A 302 -13.64 17.10 0.55
N LEU A 303 -12.87 16.28 -0.18
CA LEU A 303 -13.41 15.22 -1.05
C LEU A 303 -14.15 14.09 -0.29
N ASN A 304 -13.87 13.94 1.01
CA ASN A 304 -14.59 13.02 1.90
C ASN A 304 -16.05 13.45 2.15
N GLN A 305 -16.38 14.75 2.07
CA GLN A 305 -17.72 15.27 2.38
C GLN A 305 -18.72 15.21 1.22
N LEU A 306 -18.28 14.90 -0.01
CA LEU A 306 -19.11 15.01 -1.22
C LEU A 306 -20.40 14.19 -1.16
N THR A 307 -20.35 12.99 -0.57
CA THR A 307 -21.52 12.11 -0.41
C THR A 307 -22.61 12.76 0.45
N ASP A 308 -22.22 13.40 1.54
CA ASP A 308 -23.16 13.92 2.54
C ASP A 308 -23.66 15.32 2.16
N ILE A 309 -22.84 16.12 1.47
CA ILE A 309 -23.31 17.32 0.75
C ILE A 309 -24.42 16.94 -0.24
N VAL A 310 -24.24 15.88 -1.05
CA VAL A 310 -25.27 15.43 -1.99
C VAL A 310 -26.53 14.97 -1.24
N LYS A 311 -26.42 14.12 -0.21
CA LYS A 311 -27.57 13.69 0.61
C LYS A 311 -28.35 14.88 1.18
N ASN A 312 -27.65 15.86 1.75
CA ASN A 312 -28.25 17.05 2.37
C ASN A 312 -28.85 18.03 1.35
N SER A 313 -28.51 17.90 0.07
CA SER A 313 -29.13 18.65 -1.03
C SER A 313 -30.41 18.01 -1.59
N LEU A 314 -30.80 16.80 -1.14
CA LEU A 314 -31.90 16.06 -1.75
C LEU A 314 -33.29 16.58 -1.34
N SER A 315 -34.10 16.87 -2.34
CA SER A 315 -35.43 17.47 -2.22
C SER A 315 -36.47 16.70 -3.03
N TYR A 316 -37.67 16.56 -2.48
CA TYR A 316 -38.78 15.78 -3.06
C TYR A 316 -39.76 16.61 -3.91
N ARG A 317 -39.46 17.91 -4.13
CA ARG A 317 -40.38 18.86 -4.77
C ARG A 317 -40.48 18.75 -6.30
N PHE A 318 -39.71 17.85 -6.92
CA PHE A 318 -39.61 17.73 -8.37
C PHE A 318 -40.52 16.63 -8.92
N VAL A 319 -41.04 16.81 -10.15
CA VAL A 319 -42.03 15.90 -10.76
C VAL A 319 -41.46 15.26 -12.03
N PHE A 320 -41.42 13.92 -12.05
CA PHE A 320 -41.05 13.13 -13.21
C PHE A 320 -42.30 12.95 -14.08
N SER A 321 -42.24 13.37 -15.34
CA SER A 321 -43.41 13.49 -16.22
C SER A 321 -43.08 13.11 -17.68
N PRO A 322 -42.70 11.86 -17.97
CA PRO A 322 -42.60 11.37 -19.34
C PRO A 322 -43.97 11.48 -20.03
N SER A 323 -43.97 11.68 -21.36
CA SER A 323 -45.20 11.90 -22.13
C SER A 323 -46.18 10.72 -22.17
N THR A 324 -45.76 9.53 -21.71
CA THR A 324 -46.50 8.26 -21.80
C THR A 324 -46.79 7.61 -20.45
N ALA A 325 -46.49 8.26 -19.31
CA ALA A 325 -46.80 7.72 -17.99
C ALA A 325 -47.16 8.83 -16.98
N GLU A 326 -47.69 8.41 -15.83
CA GLU A 326 -48.15 9.30 -14.76
C GLU A 326 -47.07 10.25 -14.24
N ARG A 327 -47.52 11.44 -13.81
CA ARG A 327 -46.69 12.38 -13.06
C ARG A 327 -46.43 11.86 -11.66
N ARG A 328 -45.17 11.70 -11.28
CA ARG A 328 -44.77 11.16 -9.95
C ARG A 328 -43.67 12.02 -9.32
N PRO A 329 -43.74 12.33 -8.01
CA PRO A 329 -42.70 13.10 -7.33
C PRO A 329 -41.41 12.27 -7.24
N TYR A 330 -40.27 12.85 -7.64
CA TYR A 330 -38.96 12.21 -7.57
C TYR A 330 -37.99 13.06 -6.76
N ILE A 331 -36.97 12.39 -6.21
CA ILE A 331 -36.01 13.02 -5.31
C ILE A 331 -34.82 13.52 -6.14
N ALA A 332 -34.39 14.76 -5.94
CA ALA A 332 -33.27 15.31 -6.68
C ALA A 332 -32.45 16.33 -5.90
N VAL A 333 -31.21 16.53 -6.36
CA VAL A 333 -30.34 17.61 -5.87
C VAL A 333 -30.99 18.98 -6.09
N ASP A 334 -30.81 19.84 -5.09
CA ASP A 334 -31.42 21.15 -4.96
C ASP A 334 -30.37 22.14 -4.39
N THR A 335 -30.79 23.32 -3.93
CA THR A 335 -29.87 24.27 -3.26
C THR A 335 -29.31 23.70 -1.95
N TYR A 336 -27.99 23.66 -1.82
CA TYR A 336 -27.29 23.41 -0.54
C TYR A 336 -26.32 24.56 -0.25
N THR A 337 -26.35 25.07 0.98
CA THR A 337 -25.40 26.06 1.49
C THR A 337 -24.56 25.40 2.59
N PRO A 338 -23.22 25.35 2.46
CA PRO A 338 -22.37 24.79 3.52
C PRO A 338 -22.53 25.56 4.84
N PRO A 339 -22.48 24.88 5.99
CA PRO A 339 -22.50 25.56 7.28
C PRO A 339 -21.23 26.42 7.46
N PRO A 340 -21.29 27.55 8.18
CA PRO A 340 -20.12 28.36 8.46
C PRO A 340 -19.09 27.55 9.27
N GLN A 341 -17.88 27.42 8.72
CA GLN A 341 -16.82 26.65 9.35
C GLN A 341 -16.14 27.44 10.49
N LYS A 342 -15.58 26.70 11.45
CA LYS A 342 -14.77 27.26 12.54
C LYS A 342 -13.28 27.36 12.21
N ASP A 343 -12.83 26.62 11.19
CA ASP A 343 -11.43 26.48 10.80
C ASP A 343 -11.19 27.09 9.42
N ASN A 344 -9.99 27.63 9.20
CA ASN A 344 -9.56 28.27 7.94
C ASN A 344 -9.27 27.26 6.80
N ARG A 345 -10.04 26.17 6.67
CA ARG A 345 -9.91 25.22 5.56
C ARG A 345 -10.35 25.88 4.25
N ILE A 346 -9.56 25.70 3.20
CA ILE A 346 -9.92 26.15 1.84
C ILE A 346 -11.13 25.34 1.38
N GLN A 347 -12.20 26.02 0.97
CA GLN A 347 -13.32 25.40 0.28
C GLN A 347 -13.08 25.40 -1.23
N SER A 348 -13.59 24.40 -1.94
CA SER A 348 -13.35 24.20 -3.38
C SER A 348 -14.66 23.94 -4.13
N ASP A 349 -14.72 24.36 -5.40
CA ASP A 349 -15.92 24.23 -6.24
C ASP A 349 -16.38 22.77 -6.35
N PHE A 350 -17.67 22.53 -6.10
CA PHE A 350 -18.32 21.24 -6.26
C PHE A 350 -19.58 21.36 -7.10
N VAL A 351 -19.61 20.63 -8.21
CA VAL A 351 -20.69 20.65 -9.20
C VAL A 351 -21.21 19.24 -9.43
N VAL A 352 -22.54 19.07 -9.40
CA VAL A 352 -23.21 17.79 -9.66
C VAL A 352 -24.28 17.98 -10.72
N HIS A 353 -24.26 17.17 -11.78
CA HIS A 353 -25.36 17.04 -12.74
C HIS A 353 -26.15 15.76 -12.48
N GLN A 354 -27.44 15.89 -12.17
CA GLN A 354 -28.36 14.76 -12.05
C GLN A 354 -29.15 14.54 -13.34
N VAL A 355 -29.13 13.31 -13.84
CA VAL A 355 -29.98 12.82 -14.93
C VAL A 355 -30.87 11.72 -14.39
N THR A 356 -32.19 11.96 -14.37
CA THR A 356 -33.20 10.99 -13.93
C THR A 356 -33.89 10.38 -15.13
N VAL A 357 -33.72 9.08 -15.34
CA VAL A 357 -34.09 8.38 -16.58
C VAL A 357 -34.50 6.93 -16.31
N GLN A 358 -35.43 6.40 -17.11
CA GLN A 358 -35.82 4.99 -17.05
C GLN A 358 -34.83 4.10 -17.82
N VAL A 359 -34.55 2.89 -17.36
CA VAL A 359 -33.81 1.89 -18.16
C VAL A 359 -34.63 1.39 -19.37
N PRO A 360 -34.01 0.78 -20.40
CA PRO A 360 -32.59 0.87 -20.72
C PRO A 360 -32.20 2.28 -21.20
N PHE A 361 -30.93 2.65 -20.99
CA PHE A 361 -30.36 3.91 -21.50
C PHE A 361 -28.85 3.80 -21.76
N GLN A 362 -28.32 4.74 -22.55
CA GLN A 362 -26.89 5.04 -22.66
C GLN A 362 -26.67 6.54 -22.44
N ILE A 363 -25.66 6.91 -21.65
CA ILE A 363 -25.17 8.29 -21.44
C ILE A 363 -23.67 8.33 -21.68
N GLU A 364 -23.17 9.43 -22.27
CA GLU A 364 -21.74 9.68 -22.48
C GLU A 364 -21.31 11.00 -21.83
N VAL A 365 -20.18 10.97 -21.11
CA VAL A 365 -19.58 12.14 -20.46
C VAL A 365 -18.14 12.30 -20.93
N LEU A 366 -17.87 13.41 -21.61
CA LEU A 366 -16.60 13.68 -22.28
C LEU A 366 -15.78 14.68 -21.43
N PHE A 367 -14.51 14.40 -21.18
CA PHE A 367 -13.50 15.38 -20.79
C PHE A 367 -12.64 15.71 -22.00
N GLU A 368 -12.57 16.99 -22.34
CA GLU A 368 -11.78 17.53 -23.44
C GLU A 368 -10.74 18.50 -22.85
N SER A 369 -9.44 18.20 -23.04
CA SER A 369 -8.37 19.16 -22.70
C SER A 369 -8.40 20.35 -23.66
N GLY A 370 -8.19 21.56 -23.13
CA GLY A 370 -8.05 22.78 -23.92
C GLY A 370 -6.76 22.82 -24.74
N SER A 371 -5.67 22.19 -24.28
CA SER A 371 -4.37 22.16 -24.98
C SER A 371 -4.30 21.15 -26.14
N PHE A 372 -5.31 20.29 -26.32
CA PHE A 372 -5.36 19.34 -27.43
C PHE A 372 -6.03 19.98 -28.66
N HIS A 373 -5.35 20.98 -29.23
CA HIS A 373 -5.86 21.81 -30.33
C HIS A 373 -6.05 21.06 -31.66
N ASP A 374 -5.25 20.02 -31.91
CA ASP A 374 -5.23 19.19 -33.11
C ASP A 374 -6.11 17.92 -33.00
N ARG A 375 -6.98 17.83 -31.99
CA ARG A 375 -7.90 16.71 -31.75
C ARG A 375 -8.66 16.31 -33.04
N PRO A 376 -8.48 15.09 -33.58
CA PRO A 376 -9.01 14.72 -34.90
C PRO A 376 -10.54 14.54 -34.93
N ASN A 377 -11.16 14.23 -33.80
CA ASN A 377 -12.62 14.09 -33.62
C ASN A 377 -12.97 14.02 -32.12
N GLN A 378 -14.24 14.18 -31.76
CA GLN A 378 -14.70 13.88 -30.39
C GLN A 378 -14.78 12.37 -30.16
N LEU A 379 -14.27 11.90 -29.01
CA LEU A 379 -14.27 10.50 -28.58
C LEU A 379 -15.68 10.03 -28.10
N ARG A 380 -16.68 10.07 -28.99
CA ARG A 380 -18.10 9.78 -28.66
C ARG A 380 -18.77 8.87 -29.69
N GLY A 381 -19.95 8.35 -29.37
CA GLY A 381 -20.82 7.65 -30.33
C GLY A 381 -20.14 6.48 -31.05
N SER A 382 -20.05 6.54 -32.39
CA SER A 382 -19.38 5.53 -33.22
C SER A 382 -17.89 5.42 -32.90
N VAL A 383 -17.16 6.55 -32.87
CA VAL A 383 -15.71 6.62 -32.60
C VAL A 383 -15.35 5.95 -31.27
N LEU A 384 -16.10 6.24 -30.21
CA LEU A 384 -15.93 5.59 -28.90
C LEU A 384 -16.26 4.09 -28.93
N THR A 385 -17.13 3.63 -29.83
CA THR A 385 -17.49 2.22 -29.96
C THR A 385 -16.41 1.43 -30.69
N GLU A 386 -15.84 2.01 -31.74
CA GLU A 386 -14.72 1.47 -32.51
C GLU A 386 -13.47 1.33 -31.64
N GLU A 387 -13.04 2.42 -31.00
CA GLU A 387 -11.85 2.43 -30.15
C GLU A 387 -12.00 1.50 -28.93
N LEU A 388 -13.17 1.48 -28.28
CA LEU A 388 -13.47 0.52 -27.21
C LEU A 388 -13.45 -0.94 -27.70
N THR A 389 -13.76 -1.20 -28.97
CA THR A 389 -13.68 -2.55 -29.55
C THR A 389 -12.24 -2.95 -29.80
N ARG A 390 -11.43 -2.05 -30.39
CA ARG A 390 -9.98 -2.22 -30.59
C ARG A 390 -9.25 -2.51 -29.28
N LEU A 391 -9.47 -1.69 -28.24
CA LEU A 391 -8.85 -1.86 -26.93
C LEU A 391 -9.32 -3.14 -26.22
N LYS A 392 -10.59 -3.53 -26.37
CA LYS A 392 -11.10 -4.82 -25.84
C LYS A 392 -10.49 -6.03 -26.52
N LEU A 393 -10.12 -5.94 -27.79
CA LEU A 393 -9.44 -7.00 -28.53
C LEU A 393 -7.98 -7.10 -28.06
N SER A 394 -7.23 -6.00 -28.15
CA SER A 394 -5.82 -5.90 -27.71
C SER A 394 -5.58 -6.36 -26.27
N TYR A 395 -6.47 -5.98 -25.33
CA TYR A 395 -6.42 -6.50 -23.95
C TYR A 395 -6.59 -8.03 -23.87
N SER A 396 -7.41 -8.61 -24.75
CA SER A 396 -7.68 -10.06 -24.74
C SER A 396 -6.52 -10.87 -25.30
N GLU A 397 -5.84 -10.29 -26.29
CA GLU A 397 -4.65 -10.83 -26.95
C GLU A 397 -3.45 -10.75 -26.00
N LYS A 398 -3.11 -9.55 -25.50
CA LYS A 398 -2.02 -9.37 -24.52
C LYS A 398 -2.21 -10.26 -23.28
N PHE A 399 -3.43 -10.43 -22.76
CA PHE A 399 -3.65 -11.32 -21.62
C PHE A 399 -3.32 -12.78 -21.95
N GLU A 400 -3.62 -13.24 -23.17
CA GLU A 400 -3.27 -14.61 -23.56
C GLU A 400 -1.77 -14.76 -23.83
N GLU A 401 -1.14 -13.74 -24.40
CA GLU A 401 0.32 -13.63 -24.56
C GLU A 401 1.04 -13.66 -23.19
N THR A 402 0.56 -12.92 -22.19
CA THR A 402 1.15 -12.90 -20.84
C THR A 402 0.96 -14.22 -20.09
N PHE A 403 -0.28 -14.74 -19.99
CA PHE A 403 -0.60 -15.82 -19.05
C PHE A 403 -0.87 -17.19 -19.70
N GLY A 404 -1.11 -17.25 -21.01
CA GLY A 404 -1.29 -18.49 -21.77
C GLY A 404 -2.43 -19.41 -21.29
N LEU A 405 -3.51 -18.87 -20.70
CA LEU A 405 -4.52 -19.68 -20.02
C LEU A 405 -5.40 -20.52 -20.96
N GLN A 406 -5.71 -20.05 -22.17
CA GLN A 406 -6.39 -20.87 -23.18
C GLN A 406 -5.45 -21.95 -23.71
N ALA A 407 -4.16 -21.63 -23.92
CA ALA A 407 -3.14 -22.62 -24.30
C ALA A 407 -2.94 -23.70 -23.21
N LYS A 408 -3.06 -23.33 -21.93
CA LYS A 408 -3.05 -24.22 -20.76
C LYS A 408 -4.39 -24.94 -20.51
N GLY A 409 -5.35 -24.83 -21.44
CA GLY A 409 -6.60 -25.61 -21.43
C GLY A 409 -7.72 -25.07 -20.52
N PHE A 410 -7.60 -23.87 -19.94
CA PHE A 410 -8.67 -23.30 -19.14
C PHE A 410 -9.90 -22.93 -19.99
N THR A 411 -11.08 -23.18 -19.44
CA THR A 411 -12.35 -22.87 -20.14
C THR A 411 -12.50 -21.36 -20.38
N PRO A 412 -13.25 -20.93 -21.41
CA PRO A 412 -13.51 -19.51 -21.66
C PRO A 412 -14.11 -18.76 -20.46
N ASP A 413 -14.77 -19.46 -19.54
CA ASP A 413 -15.40 -18.89 -18.35
C ASP A 413 -14.39 -18.69 -17.21
N GLN A 414 -13.48 -19.65 -16.99
CA GLN A 414 -12.32 -19.48 -16.12
C GLN A 414 -11.38 -18.36 -16.63
N VAL A 415 -11.18 -18.26 -17.96
CA VAL A 415 -10.39 -17.16 -18.56
C VAL A 415 -11.08 -15.80 -18.39
N ARG A 416 -12.42 -15.73 -18.43
CA ARG A 416 -13.16 -14.49 -18.08
C ARG A 416 -13.06 -14.14 -16.59
N PHE A 417 -13.02 -15.13 -15.71
CA PHE A 417 -12.74 -14.93 -14.28
C PHE A 417 -11.32 -14.38 -14.05
N ALA A 418 -10.29 -14.98 -14.64
CA ALA A 418 -8.91 -14.53 -14.50
C ALA A 418 -8.70 -13.11 -15.08
N LYS A 419 -9.31 -12.80 -16.23
CA LYS A 419 -9.37 -11.44 -16.79
C LYS A 419 -10.04 -10.45 -15.83
N ALA A 420 -11.11 -10.83 -15.14
CA ALA A 420 -11.75 -9.99 -14.12
C ALA A 420 -10.87 -9.82 -12.87
N ALA A 421 -10.17 -10.85 -12.40
CA ALA A 421 -9.26 -10.76 -11.24
C ALA A 421 -8.16 -9.71 -11.48
N LEU A 422 -7.41 -9.84 -12.59
CA LEU A 422 -6.41 -8.85 -13.01
C LEU A 422 -7.03 -7.45 -13.20
N SER A 423 -8.20 -7.36 -13.83
CA SER A 423 -8.86 -6.08 -14.07
C SER A 423 -9.28 -5.36 -12.78
N ASN A 424 -9.58 -6.08 -11.70
CA ASN A 424 -9.89 -5.48 -10.40
C ASN A 424 -8.65 -5.16 -9.56
N MET A 425 -7.52 -5.85 -9.79
CA MET A 425 -6.21 -5.43 -9.28
C MET A 425 -5.82 -4.08 -9.91
N LEU A 426 -5.77 -4.01 -11.24
CA LEU A 426 -5.41 -2.79 -11.98
C LEU A 426 -6.42 -1.65 -11.76
N GLY A 427 -7.72 -1.97 -11.76
CA GLY A 427 -8.80 -1.05 -11.39
C GLY A 427 -8.96 -0.82 -9.87
N GLY A 428 -8.02 -1.32 -9.06
CA GLY A 428 -7.84 -1.04 -7.65
C GLY A 428 -6.64 -0.13 -7.35
N MET A 429 -5.79 0.18 -8.34
CA MET A 429 -4.70 1.14 -8.19
C MET A 429 -5.23 2.53 -7.79
N GLY A 430 -4.70 3.10 -6.71
CA GLY A 430 -5.04 4.42 -6.21
C GLY A 430 -3.86 5.40 -6.25
N TYR A 431 -4.16 6.70 -6.21
CA TYR A 431 -3.15 7.76 -6.02
C TYR A 431 -3.55 8.66 -4.85
N PHE A 432 -2.77 8.53 -3.78
CA PHE A 432 -2.98 9.17 -2.49
C PHE A 432 -1.91 10.23 -2.23
N PHE A 433 -2.24 11.24 -1.44
CA PHE A 433 -1.31 12.28 -0.98
C PHE A 433 -1.73 12.78 0.40
N GLY A 434 -0.76 13.12 1.24
CA GLY A 434 -0.98 13.73 2.55
C GLY A 434 0.04 13.26 3.58
N GLN A 435 -0.33 13.38 4.86
CA GLN A 435 0.52 13.01 6.02
C GLN A 435 -0.06 11.81 6.75
N SER A 436 0.78 10.80 7.03
CA SER A 436 0.46 9.74 8.00
C SER A 436 0.60 10.26 9.44
N VAL A 437 -0.20 9.74 10.37
CA VAL A 437 -0.06 10.03 11.80
C VAL A 437 0.85 8.95 12.42
N VAL A 438 1.92 9.36 13.11
CA VAL A 438 2.95 8.45 13.62
C VAL A 438 3.27 8.68 15.09
N GLN A 439 3.75 7.65 15.78
CA GLN A 439 4.31 7.77 17.13
C GLN A 439 5.57 6.91 17.26
N SER A 440 6.54 7.39 18.06
CA SER A 440 7.74 6.65 18.45
C SER A 440 7.97 6.74 19.95
N ASN A 441 8.83 5.88 20.49
CA ASN A 441 9.20 5.84 21.90
C ASN A 441 9.81 7.15 22.45
N TYR A 442 10.12 8.13 21.58
CA TYR A 442 10.62 9.45 21.98
C TYR A 442 9.51 10.49 22.16
N HIS A 443 8.32 10.26 21.59
CA HIS A 443 7.17 11.18 21.56
C HIS A 443 6.02 10.70 22.45
N GLU A 444 5.55 11.56 23.35
CA GLU A 444 4.46 11.24 24.30
C GLU A 444 3.07 11.28 23.64
N HIS A 445 2.94 11.94 22.49
CA HIS A 445 1.72 12.02 21.68
C HIS A 445 2.03 11.74 20.21
N PRO A 446 1.04 11.28 19.40
CA PRO A 446 1.22 11.15 17.96
C PRO A 446 1.50 12.49 17.28
N ILE A 447 2.28 12.43 16.20
CA ILE A 447 2.70 13.59 15.39
C ILE A 447 2.45 13.32 13.90
N LEU A 448 2.49 14.37 13.09
CA LEU A 448 2.36 14.26 11.63
C LEU A 448 3.70 13.89 10.99
N TYR A 449 3.68 12.88 10.14
CA TYR A 449 4.77 12.51 9.24
C TYR A 449 4.91 13.53 8.10
N PRO A 450 6.05 13.63 7.39
CA PRO A 450 6.15 14.45 6.19
C PRO A 450 5.07 14.12 5.15
N GLU A 451 4.67 15.12 4.36
CA GLU A 451 3.78 14.90 3.22
C GLU A 451 4.44 14.00 2.19
N GLY A 452 3.67 13.04 1.67
CA GLY A 452 4.14 12.10 0.66
C GLY A 452 3.03 11.70 -0.31
N ALA A 453 3.44 11.36 -1.53
CA ALA A 453 2.59 10.73 -2.54
C ALA A 453 2.68 9.21 -2.45
N LEU A 454 1.60 8.51 -2.82
CA LEU A 454 1.62 7.06 -2.96
C LEU A 454 0.76 6.59 -4.14
N PHE A 455 1.40 5.92 -5.09
CA PHE A 455 0.73 5.17 -6.16
C PHE A 455 0.85 3.68 -5.87
N THR A 456 -0.26 3.02 -5.56
CA THR A 456 -0.27 1.66 -4.97
C THR A 456 -1.55 0.92 -5.33
N ALA A 457 -1.52 -0.41 -5.37
CA ALA A 457 -2.75 -1.21 -5.31
C ALA A 457 -3.33 -1.18 -3.88
N VAL A 458 -4.58 -1.63 -3.72
CA VAL A 458 -5.28 -1.70 -2.43
C VAL A 458 -5.87 -3.10 -2.22
N PRO A 459 -5.84 -3.68 -1.01
CA PRO A 459 -6.29 -5.06 -0.79
C PRO A 459 -7.77 -5.26 -1.11
N SER A 460 -8.60 -4.27 -0.76
CA SER A 460 -10.02 -4.23 -1.09
C SER A 460 -10.54 -2.81 -1.31
N ARG A 461 -11.27 -2.61 -2.41
CA ARG A 461 -11.94 -1.34 -2.74
C ARG A 461 -12.99 -0.90 -1.72
N SER A 462 -13.53 -1.81 -0.89
CA SER A 462 -14.61 -1.49 0.06
C SER A 462 -14.12 -1.19 1.47
N PHE A 463 -13.33 -2.10 2.05
CA PHE A 463 -12.92 -2.02 3.45
C PHE A 463 -11.49 -1.49 3.65
N PHE A 464 -10.61 -1.72 2.67
CA PHE A 464 -9.18 -1.41 2.73
C PHE A 464 -8.70 -0.55 1.55
N PRO A 465 -9.35 0.58 1.17
CA PRO A 465 -8.98 1.33 -0.03
C PRO A 465 -7.79 2.28 0.19
N ARG A 466 -6.68 1.73 0.66
CA ARG A 466 -5.43 2.42 1.03
C ARG A 466 -4.24 1.47 0.92
N GLY A 467 -3.02 1.99 0.97
CA GLY A 467 -1.80 1.19 0.86
C GLY A 467 -1.52 0.36 2.12
N PHE A 468 -1.18 -0.92 1.95
CA PHE A 468 -0.67 -1.82 3.00
C PHE A 468 0.65 -2.46 2.57
N LEU A 469 1.68 -2.35 3.41
CA LEU A 469 3.08 -2.58 3.03
C LEU A 469 3.37 -4.02 2.56
N TRP A 470 2.82 -5.02 3.25
CA TRP A 470 3.06 -6.43 2.91
C TRP A 470 2.10 -6.97 1.85
N ASP A 471 0.87 -6.44 1.78
CA ASP A 471 -0.08 -6.75 0.71
C ASP A 471 0.48 -6.34 -0.65
N GLU A 472 1.14 -5.17 -0.73
CA GLU A 472 1.63 -4.63 -2.01
C GLU A 472 2.68 -5.52 -2.68
N GLY A 473 3.56 -6.20 -1.94
CA GLY A 473 4.45 -7.20 -2.54
C GLY A 473 3.69 -8.33 -3.25
N PHE A 474 2.58 -8.81 -2.65
CA PHE A 474 1.71 -9.79 -3.30
C PHE A 474 0.87 -9.20 -4.45
N HIS A 475 0.57 -7.89 -4.41
CA HIS A 475 -0.09 -7.21 -5.54
C HIS A 475 0.85 -7.12 -6.75
N GLN A 476 2.09 -6.70 -6.50
CA GLN A 476 3.06 -6.39 -7.55
C GLN A 476 3.65 -7.64 -8.22
N LEU A 477 3.62 -8.82 -7.59
CA LEU A 477 3.89 -10.10 -8.26
C LEU A 477 2.95 -10.34 -9.46
N LEU A 478 1.66 -9.98 -9.36
CA LEU A 478 0.73 -10.08 -10.50
C LEU A 478 0.88 -8.89 -11.46
N ILE A 479 1.04 -7.68 -10.93
CA ILE A 479 1.11 -6.47 -11.77
C ILE A 479 2.38 -6.46 -12.63
N THR A 480 3.53 -6.95 -12.14
CA THR A 480 4.79 -6.93 -12.90
C THR A 480 4.74 -7.80 -14.17
N LYS A 481 3.98 -8.91 -14.16
CA LYS A 481 3.74 -9.71 -15.38
C LYS A 481 2.98 -8.93 -16.46
N TRP A 482 2.09 -8.02 -16.05
CA TRP A 482 1.31 -7.19 -16.97
C TRP A 482 2.00 -5.88 -17.35
N ASP A 483 2.59 -5.18 -16.38
CA ASP A 483 3.25 -3.89 -16.53
C ASP A 483 4.39 -3.71 -15.49
N PRO A 484 5.64 -4.02 -15.88
CA PRO A 484 6.81 -3.77 -15.03
C PRO A 484 7.07 -2.29 -14.70
N GLN A 485 6.52 -1.34 -15.47
CA GLN A 485 6.70 0.09 -15.19
C GLN A 485 5.79 0.55 -14.05
N VAL A 486 4.52 0.10 -14.02
CA VAL A 486 3.62 0.32 -12.87
C VAL A 486 4.23 -0.28 -11.59
N THR A 487 4.89 -1.45 -11.71
CA THR A 487 5.59 -2.08 -10.58
C THR A 487 6.74 -1.22 -10.06
N ARG A 488 7.65 -0.77 -10.94
CA ARG A 488 8.75 0.14 -10.56
C ARG A 488 8.23 1.44 -9.95
N GLU A 489 7.16 2.02 -10.50
CA GLU A 489 6.54 3.23 -9.97
C GLU A 489 5.92 3.01 -8.57
N SER A 490 5.25 1.89 -8.30
CA SER A 490 4.72 1.59 -6.94
C SER A 490 5.83 1.34 -5.92
N VAL A 491 6.78 0.43 -6.23
CA VAL A 491 7.91 0.10 -5.34
C VAL A 491 8.72 1.35 -4.99
N ALA A 492 8.91 2.26 -5.95
CA ALA A 492 9.60 3.53 -5.72
C ALA A 492 8.84 4.46 -4.77
N HIS A 493 7.53 4.70 -4.98
CA HIS A 493 6.73 5.51 -4.04
C HIS A 493 6.79 4.95 -2.62
N TRP A 494 6.67 3.63 -2.46
CA TRP A 494 6.72 2.98 -1.15
C TRP A 494 8.05 3.16 -0.42
N LEU A 495 9.20 3.02 -1.10
CA LEU A 495 10.51 3.26 -0.48
C LEU A 495 10.84 4.76 -0.35
N ASP A 496 10.25 5.64 -1.15
CA ASP A 496 10.44 7.09 -1.02
C ASP A 496 9.79 7.66 0.24
N LEU A 497 8.74 7.01 0.77
CA LEU A 497 8.12 7.31 2.07
C LEU A 497 8.96 6.91 3.30
N MET A 498 10.11 6.27 3.14
CA MET A 498 10.97 5.78 4.22
C MET A 498 11.63 6.91 5.03
N ASN A 499 11.76 6.74 6.36
CA ASN A 499 12.50 7.69 7.22
C ASN A 499 14.02 7.42 7.23
N VAL A 500 14.79 8.33 7.82
CA VAL A 500 16.27 8.25 8.00
C VAL A 500 16.73 7.11 8.93
N GLU A 501 15.80 6.33 9.47
CA GLU A 501 16.06 5.15 10.29
C GLU A 501 15.81 3.85 9.51
N GLY A 502 15.18 3.91 8.34
CA GLY A 502 14.80 2.77 7.52
C GLY A 502 13.35 2.30 7.72
N TRP A 503 12.56 2.94 8.59
CA TRP A 503 11.17 2.56 8.81
C TRP A 503 10.24 3.10 7.71
N ILE A 504 9.18 2.33 7.41
CA ILE A 504 8.08 2.69 6.54
C ILE A 504 6.77 2.37 7.29
N PRO A 505 5.81 3.31 7.40
CA PRO A 505 4.50 3.01 7.98
C PRO A 505 3.81 1.85 7.26
N ARG A 506 3.36 0.83 8.02
CA ARG A 506 2.76 -0.39 7.48
C ARG A 506 1.44 -0.18 6.74
N GLU A 507 0.70 0.86 7.11
CA GLU A 507 -0.64 1.20 6.62
C GLU A 507 -0.67 2.70 6.32
N GLN A 508 -0.87 3.05 5.05
CA GLN A 508 -0.64 4.40 4.54
C GLN A 508 -1.96 5.16 4.40
N ILE A 509 -2.28 5.94 5.44
CA ILE A 509 -3.56 6.65 5.61
C ILE A 509 -3.38 8.10 5.15
N LEU A 510 -3.17 8.27 3.84
CA LEU A 510 -2.80 9.55 3.25
C LEU A 510 -4.02 10.31 2.73
N GLY A 511 -4.38 11.39 3.43
CA GLY A 511 -5.44 12.33 3.05
C GLY A 511 -6.84 12.01 3.61
N ASP A 512 -7.69 13.03 3.63
CA ASP A 512 -9.04 13.01 4.25
C ASP A 512 -9.97 11.92 3.70
N GLU A 513 -9.84 11.53 2.41
CA GLU A 513 -10.62 10.41 1.84
C GLU A 513 -10.22 9.07 2.47
N ALA A 514 -8.91 8.80 2.62
CA ALA A 514 -8.40 7.57 3.22
C ALA A 514 -8.71 7.52 4.72
N LEU A 515 -8.49 8.64 5.44
CA LEU A 515 -8.78 8.77 6.87
C LEU A 515 -10.25 8.49 7.20
N SER A 516 -11.19 8.90 6.33
CA SER A 516 -12.63 8.63 6.50
C SER A 516 -13.02 7.14 6.50
N LYS A 517 -12.08 6.24 6.14
CA LYS A 517 -12.26 4.79 6.07
C LYS A 517 -11.47 4.02 7.13
N VAL A 518 -10.97 4.69 8.17
CA VAL A 518 -10.20 4.06 9.26
C VAL A 518 -10.77 4.44 10.63
N PRO A 519 -11.12 3.47 11.50
CA PRO A 519 -11.43 3.74 12.91
C PRO A 519 -10.23 4.39 13.62
N SER A 520 -10.51 5.35 14.50
CA SER A 520 -9.51 6.19 15.20
C SER A 520 -8.34 5.43 15.82
N GLU A 521 -8.60 4.25 16.36
CA GLU A 521 -7.67 3.37 17.06
C GLU A 521 -6.63 2.71 16.14
N PHE A 522 -6.82 2.73 14.82
CA PHE A 522 -5.87 2.19 13.83
C PHE A 522 -5.14 3.27 13.02
N VAL A 523 -5.41 4.56 13.29
CA VAL A 523 -4.82 5.67 12.53
C VAL A 523 -3.32 5.86 12.84
N VAL A 524 -2.93 5.73 14.11
CA VAL A 524 -1.55 5.98 14.56
C VAL A 524 -0.63 4.82 14.18
N GLN A 525 0.41 5.12 13.38
CA GLN A 525 1.43 4.15 12.98
C GLN A 525 2.65 4.23 13.91
N HIS A 526 3.06 3.09 14.46
CA HIS A 526 4.13 3.01 15.46
C HIS A 526 5.49 2.69 14.83
N THR A 527 6.54 3.45 15.14
CA THR A 527 7.88 3.28 14.51
C THR A 527 8.57 1.96 14.78
N GLU A 528 8.25 1.30 15.89
CA GLU A 528 8.75 -0.02 16.25
C GLU A 528 8.03 -1.15 15.49
N ASN A 529 6.88 -0.85 14.88
CA ASN A 529 6.03 -1.84 14.21
C ASN A 529 6.50 -2.06 12.77
N ALA A 530 7.01 -3.27 12.54
CA ALA A 530 7.35 -3.83 11.23
C ALA A 530 6.12 -4.43 10.52
N ASN A 531 6.34 -4.94 9.30
CA ASN A 531 5.47 -5.87 8.57
C ASN A 531 6.37 -6.83 7.76
N PRO A 532 5.90 -7.99 7.24
CA PRO A 532 6.68 -8.78 6.29
C PRO A 532 7.19 -7.97 5.08
N PRO A 533 8.50 -8.01 4.76
CA PRO A 533 9.11 -7.21 3.69
C PRO A 533 8.91 -7.86 2.32
N THR A 534 7.65 -8.06 1.92
CA THR A 534 7.25 -8.84 0.73
C THR A 534 7.72 -8.26 -0.60
N PHE A 535 8.15 -7.00 -0.65
CA PHE A 535 8.82 -6.44 -1.84
C PHE A 535 10.08 -7.23 -2.26
N PHE A 536 10.74 -7.97 -1.37
CA PHE A 536 11.85 -8.85 -1.78
C PHE A 536 11.40 -10.00 -2.71
N LEU A 537 10.12 -10.43 -2.66
CA LEU A 537 9.55 -11.38 -3.66
C LEU A 537 9.44 -10.73 -5.04
N VAL A 538 9.09 -9.43 -5.09
CA VAL A 538 8.96 -8.66 -6.34
C VAL A 538 10.34 -8.36 -6.93
N LEU A 539 11.31 -8.05 -6.07
CA LEU A 539 12.71 -7.83 -6.47
C LEU A 539 13.39 -9.12 -6.94
N GLU A 540 13.01 -10.28 -6.38
CA GLU A 540 13.42 -11.60 -6.89
C GLU A 540 12.93 -11.83 -8.33
N GLU A 541 11.63 -11.70 -8.57
CA GLU A 541 11.03 -11.79 -9.92
C GLU A 541 11.70 -10.80 -10.91
N ILE A 542 11.98 -9.57 -10.50
CA ILE A 542 12.69 -8.59 -11.34
C ILE A 542 14.12 -9.05 -11.67
N LEU A 543 14.86 -9.67 -10.73
CA LEU A 543 16.19 -10.21 -11.00
C LEU A 543 16.14 -11.44 -11.92
N GLU A 544 15.16 -12.32 -11.75
CA GLU A 544 14.99 -13.51 -12.59
C GLU A 544 14.70 -13.11 -14.05
N GLN A 545 13.82 -12.14 -14.28
CA GLN A 545 13.55 -11.57 -15.62
C GLN A 545 14.83 -11.03 -16.29
N LEU A 546 15.73 -10.37 -15.54
CA LEU A 546 17.00 -9.88 -16.10
C LEU A 546 17.93 -11.04 -16.48
N ASN A 547 18.03 -12.07 -15.63
CA ASN A 547 18.89 -13.24 -15.89
C ASN A 547 18.43 -14.04 -17.12
N THR A 548 17.11 -14.16 -17.35
CA THR A 548 16.57 -14.83 -18.54
C THR A 548 16.72 -14.01 -19.82
N HIS A 549 16.87 -12.69 -19.72
CA HIS A 549 16.78 -11.74 -20.85
C HIS A 549 17.91 -10.70 -20.84
N MET A 550 19.16 -11.17 -20.74
CA MET A 550 20.39 -10.35 -20.64
C MET A 550 20.51 -9.25 -21.72
N ASP A 551 20.03 -9.50 -22.94
CA ASP A 551 20.10 -8.54 -24.07
C ASP A 551 18.87 -7.61 -24.18
N ALA A 552 17.89 -7.70 -23.28
CA ALA A 552 16.63 -6.98 -23.42
C ALA A 552 16.75 -5.47 -23.12
N PRO A 553 16.02 -4.59 -23.84
CA PRO A 553 15.89 -3.17 -23.52
C PRO A 553 15.42 -2.88 -22.08
N GLN A 554 14.76 -3.85 -21.44
CA GLN A 554 14.35 -3.78 -20.03
C GLN A 554 15.54 -3.60 -19.08
N LEU A 555 16.71 -4.19 -19.37
CA LEU A 555 17.93 -4.04 -18.56
C LEU A 555 18.39 -2.58 -18.48
N GLN A 556 18.23 -1.81 -19.56
CA GLN A 556 18.60 -0.40 -19.64
C GLN A 556 17.77 0.49 -18.70
N ILE A 557 16.54 0.08 -18.37
CA ILE A 557 15.62 0.80 -17.48
C ILE A 557 15.76 0.29 -16.03
N THR A 558 15.91 -1.03 -15.86
CA THR A 558 15.92 -1.66 -14.54
C THR A 558 17.23 -1.41 -13.77
N LEU A 559 18.40 -1.36 -14.42
CA LEU A 559 19.66 -1.06 -13.72
C LEU A 559 19.70 0.35 -13.11
N PRO A 560 19.35 1.46 -13.82
CA PRO A 560 19.23 2.78 -13.21
C PRO A 560 18.21 2.85 -12.06
N PHE A 561 17.07 2.16 -12.21
CA PHE A 561 16.06 2.04 -11.15
C PHE A 561 16.64 1.37 -9.90
N LEU A 562 17.28 0.19 -10.04
CA LEU A 562 17.91 -0.51 -8.92
C LEU A 562 19.02 0.32 -8.27
N ARG A 563 19.82 1.08 -9.03
CA ARG A 563 20.83 2.01 -8.46
C ARG A 563 20.23 3.11 -7.58
N ARG A 564 19.07 3.69 -7.97
CA ARG A 564 18.37 4.68 -7.13
C ARG A 564 17.71 4.02 -5.91
N LEU A 565 17.19 2.81 -6.07
CA LEU A 565 16.49 2.04 -5.04
C LEU A 565 17.43 1.49 -3.95
N TYR A 566 18.65 1.09 -4.32
CA TYR A 566 19.56 0.30 -3.49
C TYR A 566 19.92 0.92 -2.13
N PRO A 567 20.28 2.22 -2.01
CA PRO A 567 20.57 2.82 -0.69
C PRO A 567 19.41 2.71 0.30
N ARG A 568 18.16 2.80 -0.19
CA ARG A 568 16.96 2.61 0.63
C ARG A 568 16.78 1.14 1.01
N LEU A 569 17.05 0.19 0.11
CA LEU A 569 17.02 -1.25 0.42
C LEU A 569 18.06 -1.63 1.51
N GLN A 570 19.26 -1.07 1.45
CA GLN A 570 20.29 -1.30 2.48
C GLN A 570 19.81 -0.83 3.85
N THR A 571 19.26 0.39 3.95
CA THR A 571 18.77 0.95 5.21
C THR A 571 17.48 0.26 5.70
N TRP A 572 16.61 -0.20 4.80
CA TRP A 572 15.44 -1.02 5.15
C TRP A 572 15.86 -2.36 5.75
N PHE A 573 16.79 -3.07 5.10
CA PHE A 573 17.34 -4.34 5.59
C PHE A 573 17.98 -4.16 6.98
N GLU A 574 18.84 -3.16 7.14
CA GLU A 574 19.52 -2.90 8.41
C GLU A 574 18.55 -2.46 9.52
N TRP A 575 17.45 -1.79 9.19
CA TRP A 575 16.38 -1.49 10.14
C TRP A 575 15.70 -2.75 10.68
N TYR A 576 15.40 -3.76 9.85
CA TYR A 576 14.93 -5.06 10.36
C TYR A 576 16.02 -5.75 11.19
N ASN A 577 17.24 -5.79 10.65
CA ASN A 577 18.38 -6.50 11.22
C ASN A 577 18.71 -6.01 12.64
N THR A 578 18.60 -4.71 12.89
CA THR A 578 18.82 -4.07 14.20
C THR A 578 17.57 -4.04 15.07
N THR A 579 16.44 -3.50 14.58
CA THR A 579 15.28 -3.22 15.46
C THR A 579 14.46 -4.45 15.82
N GLN A 580 14.45 -5.47 14.95
CA GLN A 580 13.67 -6.70 15.14
C GLN A 580 14.53 -7.90 15.58
N ALA A 581 15.82 -7.72 15.87
CA ALA A 581 16.70 -8.75 16.41
C ALA A 581 16.11 -9.41 17.68
N GLY A 582 16.27 -10.73 17.82
CA GLY A 582 15.92 -11.48 19.03
C GLY A 582 16.98 -11.35 20.12
N HIS A 583 16.77 -12.02 21.26
CA HIS A 583 17.77 -12.00 22.35
C HIS A 583 19.03 -12.83 22.04
N LEU A 584 18.91 -13.87 21.20
CA LEU A 584 20.04 -14.69 20.76
C LEU A 584 20.61 -14.20 19.43
N PRO A 585 21.93 -14.35 19.18
CA PRO A 585 22.52 -14.09 17.86
C PRO A 585 21.76 -14.82 16.74
N ASN A 586 21.62 -14.16 15.58
CA ASN A 586 20.95 -14.68 14.39
C ASN A 586 19.47 -15.08 14.58
N SER A 587 18.84 -14.75 15.72
CA SER A 587 17.40 -14.91 15.94
C SER A 587 16.66 -13.59 15.75
N TYR A 588 15.37 -13.64 15.43
CA TYR A 588 14.54 -12.46 15.22
C TYR A 588 13.21 -12.55 15.97
N ARG A 589 12.64 -11.38 16.30
CA ARG A 589 11.44 -11.23 17.12
C ARG A 589 10.66 -9.97 16.77
N TRP A 590 9.55 -10.13 16.04
CA TRP A 590 8.52 -9.10 15.86
C TRP A 590 8.28 -8.26 17.12
N ARG A 591 8.48 -6.94 17.02
CA ARG A 591 8.03 -5.96 18.02
C ARG A 591 6.51 -5.73 17.89
N GLY A 592 5.94 -4.89 18.77
CA GLY A 592 4.53 -4.49 18.66
C GLY A 592 3.46 -5.50 19.12
N ARG A 593 3.84 -6.63 19.74
CA ARG A 593 2.85 -7.56 20.33
C ARG A 593 2.05 -6.92 21.46
N ASP A 594 0.77 -7.27 21.55
CA ASP A 594 -0.14 -6.85 22.62
C ASP A 594 0.44 -7.19 24.02
N LYS A 595 0.60 -6.18 24.88
CA LYS A 595 1.12 -6.37 26.26
C LYS A 595 0.03 -6.72 27.27
N ASP A 596 -1.24 -6.38 27.00
CA ASP A 596 -2.38 -6.77 27.85
C ASP A 596 -2.74 -8.24 27.62
N THR A 597 -2.17 -9.09 28.46
CA THR A 597 -2.47 -10.53 28.44
C THR A 597 -3.87 -10.86 28.99
N ASN A 598 -4.55 -9.97 29.73
CA ASN A 598 -5.83 -10.28 30.37
C ASN A 598 -7.02 -10.20 29.41
N ARG A 599 -6.97 -9.27 28.44
CA ARG A 599 -8.00 -9.07 27.41
C ARG A 599 -8.05 -10.19 26.37
N PHE A 600 -6.89 -10.68 25.92
CA PHE A 600 -6.77 -11.58 24.77
C PHE A 600 -6.48 -13.04 25.16
N LEU A 601 -7.16 -14.00 24.52
CA LEU A 601 -6.87 -15.43 24.67
C LEU A 601 -5.41 -15.78 24.30
N ASN A 602 -4.90 -15.19 23.20
CA ASN A 602 -3.49 -15.10 22.86
C ASN A 602 -3.22 -13.67 22.34
N PRO A 603 -2.26 -12.90 22.86
CA PRO A 603 -2.04 -11.51 22.45
C PRO A 603 -1.66 -11.39 20.96
N LYS A 604 -2.14 -10.37 20.24
CA LYS A 604 -1.95 -10.29 18.78
C LYS A 604 -0.50 -9.97 18.39
N THR A 605 -0.19 -10.22 17.12
CA THR A 605 1.07 -9.88 16.45
C THR A 605 0.78 -9.23 15.09
N LEU A 606 0.11 -8.07 15.11
CA LEU A 606 -0.29 -7.30 13.92
C LEU A 606 0.89 -7.01 12.97
N THR A 607 2.07 -6.88 13.56
CA THR A 607 3.36 -6.65 12.88
C THR A 607 3.86 -7.81 12.04
N SER A 608 3.28 -9.02 12.15
CA SER A 608 3.60 -10.12 11.25
C SER A 608 2.62 -10.29 10.09
N GLY A 609 1.55 -9.49 10.01
CA GLY A 609 0.45 -9.68 9.06
C GLY A 609 -0.45 -10.91 9.31
N LEU A 610 -0.15 -11.72 10.33
CA LEU A 610 -0.93 -12.88 10.77
C LEU A 610 -1.55 -12.61 12.16
N ASP A 611 -2.31 -11.53 12.26
CA ASP A 611 -2.77 -10.83 13.48
C ASP A 611 -3.01 -11.70 14.72
N ASP A 612 -3.89 -12.71 14.64
CA ASP A 612 -4.30 -13.55 15.76
C ASP A 612 -3.68 -14.95 15.76
N TYR A 613 -2.71 -15.23 14.88
CA TYR A 613 -2.02 -16.53 14.84
C TYR A 613 -1.40 -16.83 16.22
N PRO A 614 -1.60 -18.04 16.80
CA PRO A 614 -1.17 -18.32 18.17
C PRO A 614 0.37 -18.32 18.30
N ARG A 615 0.91 -17.37 19.09
CA ARG A 615 2.34 -17.32 19.45
C ARG A 615 2.54 -17.57 20.94
N ALA A 616 3.70 -17.17 21.51
CA ALA A 616 3.95 -17.31 22.94
C ALA A 616 2.82 -16.66 23.77
N SER A 617 2.32 -17.40 24.75
CA SER A 617 1.09 -17.02 25.47
C SER A 617 1.26 -15.79 26.36
N HIS A 618 2.47 -15.55 26.85
CA HIS A 618 2.85 -14.42 27.66
C HIS A 618 4.06 -13.80 26.94
N PRO A 619 3.91 -12.64 26.25
CA PRO A 619 4.97 -12.06 25.45
C PRO A 619 6.22 -11.74 26.28
N SER A 620 7.40 -11.89 25.69
CA SER A 620 8.69 -11.80 26.37
C SER A 620 9.82 -11.44 25.40
N GLU A 621 10.92 -10.88 25.91
CA GLU A 621 12.11 -10.61 25.09
C GLU A 621 12.77 -11.92 24.60
N ASP A 622 12.55 -13.04 25.29
CA ASP A 622 13.00 -14.39 24.93
C ASP A 622 12.27 -15.02 23.73
N GLU A 623 11.30 -14.33 23.11
CA GLU A 623 10.59 -14.88 21.96
C GLU A 623 11.48 -14.96 20.72
N ARG A 624 11.33 -16.05 19.94
CA ARG A 624 11.96 -16.23 18.63
C ARG A 624 10.87 -16.53 17.61
N HIS A 625 10.82 -15.78 16.51
CA HIS A 625 9.76 -15.85 15.49
C HIS A 625 10.30 -16.40 14.16
N VAL A 626 9.89 -17.62 13.78
CA VAL A 626 10.49 -18.35 12.65
C VAL A 626 10.14 -17.74 11.29
N ASP A 627 8.96 -17.16 11.17
CA ASP A 627 8.52 -16.47 9.96
C ASP A 627 9.40 -15.25 9.66
N LEU A 628 9.76 -14.47 10.68
CA LEU A 628 10.68 -13.34 10.52
C LEU A 628 12.11 -13.78 10.19
N HIS A 629 12.60 -14.89 10.77
CA HIS A 629 13.88 -15.48 10.38
C HIS A 629 13.92 -15.79 8.87
N CYS A 630 12.89 -16.43 8.34
CA CYS A 630 12.82 -16.76 6.92
C CYS A 630 12.66 -15.52 6.03
N TRP A 631 11.97 -14.47 6.47
CA TRP A 631 11.97 -13.18 5.76
C TRP A 631 13.37 -12.56 5.67
N MET A 632 14.19 -12.67 6.71
CA MET A 632 15.58 -12.17 6.69
C MET A 632 16.51 -13.04 5.84
N VAL A 633 16.27 -14.34 5.71
CA VAL A 633 16.93 -15.20 4.71
C VAL A 633 16.63 -14.72 3.28
N LEU A 634 15.37 -14.46 2.96
CA LEU A 634 14.98 -13.93 1.65
C LEU A 634 15.61 -12.55 1.40
N ALA A 635 15.46 -11.63 2.35
CA ALA A 635 15.95 -10.25 2.20
C ALA A 635 17.47 -10.19 2.00
N SER A 636 18.24 -10.95 2.78
CA SER A 636 19.70 -11.02 2.61
C SER A 636 20.10 -11.63 1.27
N ARG A 637 19.49 -12.75 0.85
CA ARG A 637 19.74 -13.37 -0.47
C ARG A 637 19.52 -12.41 -1.63
N ILE A 638 18.38 -11.72 -1.64
CA ILE A 638 18.03 -10.79 -2.73
C ILE A 638 18.91 -9.53 -2.68
N LEU A 639 19.24 -9.01 -1.49
CA LEU A 639 20.15 -7.87 -1.37
C LEU A 639 21.59 -8.20 -1.81
N THR A 640 22.10 -9.41 -1.53
CA THR A 640 23.36 -9.91 -2.11
C THR A 640 23.33 -9.91 -3.63
N SER A 641 22.25 -10.40 -4.25
CA SER A 641 22.11 -10.45 -5.70
C SER A 641 22.04 -9.06 -6.34
N ILE A 642 21.29 -8.12 -5.74
CA ILE A 642 21.24 -6.72 -6.20
C ILE A 642 22.63 -6.08 -6.05
N ALA A 643 23.27 -6.19 -4.89
CA ALA A 643 24.58 -5.60 -4.65
C ALA A 643 25.62 -6.09 -5.67
N ARG A 644 25.68 -7.41 -5.93
CA ARG A 644 26.52 -8.01 -6.99
C ARG A 644 26.22 -7.44 -8.38
N LEU A 645 24.95 -7.37 -8.77
CA LEU A 645 24.51 -6.85 -10.07
C LEU A 645 24.88 -5.36 -10.27
N LEU A 646 24.91 -4.57 -9.19
CA LEU A 646 25.24 -3.15 -9.25
C LEU A 646 26.76 -2.87 -9.17
N GLY A 647 27.56 -3.83 -8.70
CA GLY A 647 29.00 -3.68 -8.44
C GLY A 647 29.32 -3.19 -7.01
N GLU A 648 28.35 -3.31 -6.10
CA GLU A 648 28.39 -2.80 -4.72
C GLU A 648 28.96 -3.83 -3.73
N PRO A 649 29.42 -3.41 -2.54
CA PRO A 649 29.79 -4.31 -1.45
C PRO A 649 28.61 -5.22 -1.06
N HIS A 650 28.84 -6.54 -1.03
CA HIS A 650 27.80 -7.56 -0.86
C HIS A 650 28.15 -8.65 0.16
N GLN A 651 29.38 -8.64 0.67
CA GLN A 651 29.96 -9.71 1.49
C GLN A 651 29.24 -9.85 2.84
N GLU A 652 28.76 -8.75 3.41
CA GLU A 652 28.00 -8.75 4.67
C GLU A 652 26.59 -9.36 4.49
N TYR A 653 25.89 -8.99 3.42
CA TYR A 653 24.59 -9.58 3.08
C TYR A 653 24.74 -11.06 2.71
N GLU A 654 25.82 -11.43 2.02
CA GLU A 654 26.13 -12.82 1.69
C GLU A 654 26.45 -13.65 2.94
N HIS A 655 27.31 -13.15 3.83
CA HIS A 655 27.60 -13.81 5.10
C HIS A 655 26.33 -13.98 5.95
N THR A 656 25.48 -12.96 5.97
CA THR A 656 24.18 -13.02 6.68
C THR A 656 23.26 -14.07 6.05
N TYR A 657 23.15 -14.10 4.71
CA TYR A 657 22.39 -15.12 4.00
C TYR A 657 22.90 -16.54 4.28
N GLN A 658 24.21 -16.79 4.10
CA GLN A 658 24.86 -18.07 4.38
C GLN A 658 24.68 -18.52 5.84
N THR A 659 24.69 -17.58 6.79
CA THR A 659 24.43 -17.85 8.21
C THR A 659 22.97 -18.21 8.46
N LEU A 660 22.02 -17.40 7.99
CA LEU A 660 20.59 -17.59 8.30
C LEU A 660 19.96 -18.75 7.53
N SER A 661 20.45 -19.07 6.32
CA SER A 661 20.03 -20.23 5.53
C SER A 661 20.61 -21.56 6.02
N ASN A 662 21.57 -21.52 6.96
CA ASN A 662 22.16 -22.72 7.53
C ASN A 662 21.07 -23.57 8.23
N ASN A 663 20.76 -24.72 7.63
CA ASN A 663 19.66 -25.58 8.08
C ASN A 663 19.89 -26.16 9.49
N SER A 664 21.15 -26.24 9.96
CA SER A 664 21.46 -26.63 11.34
C SER A 664 21.16 -25.51 12.34
N LEU A 665 21.56 -24.27 12.05
CA LEU A 665 21.22 -23.11 12.90
C LEU A 665 19.70 -22.88 12.96
N LEU A 666 19.02 -22.97 11.81
CA LEU A 666 17.56 -22.91 11.74
C LEU A 666 16.90 -24.03 12.56
N SER A 667 17.51 -25.22 12.60
CA SER A 667 17.06 -26.32 13.46
C SER A 667 17.24 -26.00 14.94
N GLU A 668 18.41 -25.52 15.36
CA GLU A 668 18.72 -25.12 16.73
C GLU A 668 17.74 -24.05 17.26
N LEU A 669 17.48 -23.01 16.45
CA LEU A 669 16.62 -21.91 16.84
C LEU A 669 15.12 -22.25 16.79
N HIS A 670 14.67 -23.13 15.88
CA HIS A 670 13.24 -23.25 15.57
C HIS A 670 12.68 -24.67 15.42
N TRP A 671 13.49 -25.73 15.30
CA TRP A 671 12.95 -27.08 15.16
C TRP A 671 12.64 -27.73 16.52
N SER A 672 11.48 -28.39 16.63
CA SER A 672 11.10 -29.15 17.82
C SER A 672 11.03 -30.65 17.53
N GLU A 673 12.00 -31.41 18.03
CA GLU A 673 12.02 -32.88 17.93
C GLU A 673 10.83 -33.57 18.64
N GLN A 674 10.10 -32.86 19.53
CA GLN A 674 8.86 -33.39 20.12
C GLN A 674 7.65 -33.22 19.20
N LEU A 675 7.66 -32.23 18.30
CA LEU A 675 6.52 -31.85 17.46
C LEU A 675 6.75 -32.19 15.97
N HIS A 676 7.98 -32.55 15.59
CA HIS A 676 8.45 -32.72 14.21
C HIS A 676 8.08 -31.52 13.32
N ALA A 677 8.20 -30.31 13.87
CA ALA A 677 7.80 -29.08 13.20
C ALA A 677 8.71 -27.90 13.59
N PHE A 678 8.82 -26.93 12.67
CA PHE A 678 9.34 -25.61 13.00
C PHE A 678 8.31 -24.82 13.81
N CYS A 679 8.79 -24.13 14.84
CA CYS A 679 7.97 -23.45 15.83
C CYS A 679 8.59 -22.10 16.22
N ASP A 680 7.73 -21.17 16.62
CA ASP A 680 8.15 -20.06 17.46
C ASP A 680 8.63 -20.59 18.83
N TYR A 681 9.47 -19.82 19.52
CA TYR A 681 9.90 -20.10 20.90
C TYR A 681 9.47 -18.96 21.81
N GLY A 682 9.18 -19.23 23.09
CA GLY A 682 8.94 -18.18 24.09
C GLY A 682 8.18 -18.67 25.32
N ASN A 683 7.71 -17.74 26.16
CA ASN A 683 7.05 -18.05 27.42
C ASN A 683 5.59 -18.52 27.22
N HIS A 684 5.41 -19.83 27.08
CA HIS A 684 4.17 -20.43 26.56
C HIS A 684 3.47 -21.37 27.58
N THR A 685 2.14 -21.39 27.53
CA THR A 685 1.25 -22.42 28.11
C THR A 685 -0.02 -22.53 27.28
N GLN A 686 -0.40 -23.75 26.88
CA GLN A 686 -1.69 -24.02 26.22
C GLN A 686 -2.86 -23.99 27.23
N ALA A 687 -2.60 -23.91 28.54
CA ALA A 687 -3.61 -23.99 29.60
C ALA A 687 -4.39 -22.68 29.82
N VAL A 688 -4.70 -21.94 28.76
CA VAL A 688 -5.45 -20.68 28.79
C VAL A 688 -6.93 -20.89 28.43
N SER A 689 -7.80 -19.95 28.77
CA SER A 689 -9.23 -19.92 28.40
C SER A 689 -9.82 -18.54 28.65
N LEU A 690 -10.74 -18.07 27.80
CA LEU A 690 -11.65 -16.98 28.17
C LEU A 690 -12.72 -17.52 29.13
N GLN A 691 -13.04 -16.78 30.19
CA GLN A 691 -14.08 -17.09 31.17
C GLN A 691 -14.89 -15.82 31.48
N GLN A 692 -16.13 -15.96 31.92
CA GLN A 692 -16.89 -14.80 32.43
C GLN A 692 -16.28 -14.32 33.76
N GLU A 693 -16.10 -13.01 33.86
CA GLU A 693 -15.62 -12.33 35.05
C GLU A 693 -16.53 -12.60 36.26
N LYS A 694 -15.94 -13.06 37.38
CA LYS A 694 -16.66 -13.35 38.62
C LYS A 694 -16.81 -12.08 39.46
N VAL A 695 -17.75 -11.23 39.07
CA VAL A 695 -18.14 -10.04 39.86
C VAL A 695 -18.64 -10.50 41.24
N PHE A 696 -17.91 -10.14 42.31
CA PHE A 696 -18.35 -10.33 43.68
C PHE A 696 -19.40 -9.26 44.03
N VAL A 697 -20.54 -9.68 44.57
CA VAL A 697 -21.64 -8.79 44.95
C VAL A 697 -21.81 -8.86 46.48
N PRO A 698 -21.50 -7.79 47.23
CA PRO A 698 -21.72 -7.74 48.67
C PRO A 698 -23.21 -7.94 49.03
N PRO A 699 -23.52 -8.61 50.16
CA PRO A 699 -24.89 -8.75 50.63
C PRO A 699 -25.56 -7.37 50.83
N GLY A 700 -26.64 -7.11 50.08
CA GLY A 700 -27.47 -5.90 50.20
C GLY A 700 -27.54 -4.99 48.97
N GLN A 701 -26.68 -5.15 47.96
CA GLN A 701 -26.78 -4.35 46.73
C GLN A 701 -27.92 -4.81 45.80
N MET A 702 -28.63 -3.83 45.21
CA MET A 702 -29.71 -4.09 44.24
C MET A 702 -29.16 -4.57 42.89
N LYS A 703 -29.80 -5.57 42.29
CA LYS A 703 -29.37 -6.22 41.03
C LYS A 703 -29.28 -5.30 39.80
N GLN A 704 -29.78 -4.07 39.86
CA GLN A 704 -29.84 -3.14 38.72
C GLN A 704 -28.54 -2.37 38.44
N GLN A 705 -27.52 -2.47 39.31
CA GLN A 705 -26.22 -1.78 39.13
C GLN A 705 -25.03 -2.75 38.91
N LEU A 706 -25.29 -3.97 38.43
CA LEU A 706 -24.22 -4.92 38.14
C LEU A 706 -23.47 -4.54 36.84
N PRO A 707 -22.13 -4.48 36.84
CA PRO A 707 -21.37 -4.24 35.62
C PRO A 707 -21.56 -5.38 34.61
N VAL A 708 -21.49 -5.05 33.32
CA VAL A 708 -21.61 -6.02 32.23
C VAL A 708 -20.50 -7.08 32.37
N LYS A 709 -20.89 -8.36 32.45
CA LYS A 709 -19.96 -9.48 32.61
C LYS A 709 -19.02 -9.58 31.41
N ARG A 710 -17.76 -9.19 31.59
CA ARG A 710 -16.73 -9.29 30.54
C ARG A 710 -16.21 -10.72 30.42
N LEU A 711 -15.73 -11.07 29.23
CA LEU A 711 -14.84 -12.22 29.07
C LEU A 711 -13.39 -11.80 29.40
N VAL A 712 -12.79 -12.49 30.36
CA VAL A 712 -11.40 -12.30 30.79
C VAL A 712 -10.60 -13.58 30.61
N ARG A 713 -9.31 -13.47 30.32
CA ARG A 713 -8.42 -14.64 30.25
C ARG A 713 -8.17 -15.22 31.64
N SER A 714 -8.27 -16.54 31.73
CA SER A 714 -7.81 -17.36 32.86
C SER A 714 -6.66 -18.26 32.42
N VAL A 715 -5.63 -18.37 33.26
CA VAL A 715 -4.44 -19.20 33.04
C VAL A 715 -4.43 -20.31 34.10
N ARG A 716 -4.58 -21.57 33.67
CA ARG A 716 -4.75 -22.74 34.57
C ARG A 716 -3.45 -23.47 34.92
N LYS A 717 -2.35 -23.16 34.21
CA LYS A 717 -1.00 -23.66 34.47
C LYS A 717 0.00 -22.58 34.07
N ALA A 718 0.96 -22.28 34.95
CA ALA A 718 2.01 -21.29 34.71
C ALA A 718 2.75 -21.57 33.38
N PRO A 719 3.17 -20.51 32.66
CA PRO A 719 3.95 -20.66 31.45
C PRO A 719 5.41 -21.03 31.76
N LYS A 720 6.11 -21.53 30.74
CA LYS A 720 7.55 -21.73 30.74
C LYS A 720 8.12 -21.40 29.36
N LEU A 721 9.42 -21.14 29.28
CA LEU A 721 10.14 -21.10 28.01
C LEU A 721 10.09 -22.49 27.33
N GLN A 722 9.55 -22.54 26.12
CA GLN A 722 9.45 -23.74 25.28
C GLN A 722 9.08 -23.36 23.84
N TYR A 723 9.17 -24.31 22.91
CA TYR A 723 8.57 -24.18 21.59
C TYR A 723 7.05 -24.05 21.69
N VAL A 724 6.48 -23.14 20.89
CA VAL A 724 5.05 -22.90 20.79
C VAL A 724 4.43 -23.96 19.90
N ASN A 725 3.73 -24.91 20.50
CA ASN A 725 2.92 -25.90 19.77
C ASN A 725 1.67 -25.20 19.21
N ALA A 726 1.82 -24.66 17.99
CA ALA A 726 0.80 -24.00 17.18
C ALA A 726 1.08 -24.26 15.68
N PHE A 727 0.79 -25.48 15.21
CA PHE A 727 1.11 -25.89 13.84
C PHE A 727 0.17 -25.26 12.80
N GLY A 728 0.74 -24.63 11.78
CA GLY A 728 0.02 -23.83 10.79
C GLY A 728 0.98 -23.09 9.89
N TYR A 729 0.52 -22.01 9.24
CA TYR A 729 1.33 -21.24 8.29
C TYR A 729 2.71 -20.83 8.82
N VAL A 730 2.83 -20.39 10.09
CA VAL A 730 4.12 -19.99 10.68
C VAL A 730 5.12 -21.16 10.68
N SER A 731 4.68 -22.38 11.01
CA SER A 731 5.50 -23.59 10.94
C SER A 731 5.97 -23.96 9.53
N LEU A 732 5.36 -23.41 8.48
CA LEU A 732 5.72 -23.68 7.09
C LEU A 732 6.75 -22.70 6.51
N PHE A 733 7.07 -21.58 7.17
CA PHE A 733 7.90 -20.52 6.55
C PHE A 733 9.26 -20.97 5.98
N PRO A 734 10.03 -21.88 6.61
CA PRO A 734 11.24 -22.47 6.02
C PRO A 734 11.02 -23.14 4.66
N PHE A 735 9.84 -23.72 4.45
CA PHE A 735 9.42 -24.32 3.19
C PHE A 735 8.83 -23.28 2.23
N LEU A 736 7.92 -22.42 2.70
CA LEU A 736 7.25 -21.38 1.90
C LEU A 736 8.23 -20.40 1.22
N LEU A 737 9.37 -20.12 1.86
CA LEU A 737 10.42 -19.24 1.35
C LEU A 737 11.69 -20.01 0.91
N GLN A 738 11.56 -21.31 0.62
CA GLN A 738 12.59 -22.16 -0.01
C GLN A 738 13.95 -22.16 0.73
N VAL A 739 13.91 -22.17 2.07
CA VAL A 739 15.09 -22.16 2.95
C VAL A 739 15.63 -23.57 3.21
N LEU A 740 14.80 -24.61 3.07
CA LEU A 740 15.21 -26.00 3.31
C LEU A 740 15.95 -26.60 2.12
N THR A 741 17.01 -27.37 2.39
CA THR A 741 17.67 -28.17 1.33
C THR A 741 16.76 -29.32 0.86
N PRO A 742 16.85 -29.77 -0.41
CA PRO A 742 15.91 -30.76 -0.96
C PRO A 742 15.98 -32.15 -0.32
N ASP A 743 17.12 -32.47 0.30
CA ASP A 743 17.44 -33.68 1.06
C ASP A 743 17.07 -33.61 2.55
N SER A 744 16.66 -32.44 3.04
CA SER A 744 16.35 -32.23 4.45
C SER A 744 15.14 -33.06 4.89
N GLN A 745 15.33 -34.01 5.81
CA GLN A 745 14.23 -34.82 6.37
C GLN A 745 13.09 -33.97 6.97
N LYS A 746 13.37 -32.71 7.34
CA LYS A 746 12.37 -31.74 7.82
C LYS A 746 11.35 -31.37 6.73
N LEU A 747 11.74 -31.43 5.46
CA LEU A 747 10.84 -31.32 4.31
C LEU A 747 9.86 -32.51 4.24
N GLU A 748 10.29 -33.72 4.57
CA GLU A 748 9.42 -34.91 4.56
C GLU A 748 8.23 -34.78 5.51
N TYR A 749 8.53 -34.35 6.75
CA TYR A 749 7.53 -34.08 7.79
C TYR A 749 6.58 -32.97 7.35
N ILE A 750 7.09 -31.86 6.79
CA ILE A 750 6.26 -30.78 6.26
C ILE A 750 5.33 -31.28 5.14
N LEU A 751 5.83 -32.00 4.13
CA LEU A 751 5.02 -32.52 3.03
C LEU A 751 4.00 -33.57 3.50
N LYS A 752 4.30 -34.32 4.57
CA LYS A 752 3.36 -35.24 5.22
C LYS A 752 2.25 -34.48 5.96
N ASP A 753 2.62 -33.49 6.75
CA ASP A 753 1.72 -32.78 7.67
C ASP A 753 0.87 -31.70 6.98
N ILE A 754 1.34 -31.15 5.86
CA ILE A 754 0.54 -30.33 4.93
C ILE A 754 -0.62 -31.15 4.37
N ARG A 755 -0.36 -32.42 3.99
CA ARG A 755 -1.31 -33.33 3.34
C ARG A 755 -2.35 -33.94 4.29
N ASP A 756 -2.12 -33.89 5.60
CA ASP A 756 -3.04 -34.44 6.60
C ASP A 756 -4.35 -33.61 6.70
N PRO A 757 -5.53 -34.17 6.38
CA PRO A 757 -6.82 -33.48 6.50
C PRO A 757 -7.22 -33.14 7.94
N ALA A 758 -6.70 -33.85 8.94
CA ALA A 758 -6.86 -33.53 10.36
C ALA A 758 -5.96 -32.37 10.81
N ARG A 759 -4.98 -31.97 9.98
CA ARG A 759 -4.11 -30.80 10.21
C ARG A 759 -4.45 -29.68 9.24
N LEU A 760 -3.75 -29.56 8.11
CA LEU A 760 -3.86 -28.39 7.22
C LEU A 760 -4.61 -28.64 5.90
N TRP A 761 -4.74 -29.88 5.44
CA TRP A 761 -5.32 -30.15 4.12
C TRP A 761 -6.84 -29.94 4.08
N THR A 762 -7.33 -29.35 2.98
CA THR A 762 -8.76 -29.25 2.66
C THR A 762 -8.98 -29.39 1.13
N PRO A 763 -10.22 -29.69 0.67
CA PRO A 763 -10.61 -29.61 -0.74
C PRO A 763 -10.60 -28.19 -1.35
N TYR A 764 -10.17 -27.17 -0.60
CA TYR A 764 -10.28 -25.76 -0.95
C TYR A 764 -8.95 -24.97 -0.83
N GLY A 765 -7.87 -25.63 -0.38
CA GLY A 765 -6.59 -25.02 -0.01
C GLY A 765 -6.09 -25.44 1.38
N LEU A 766 -4.94 -24.91 1.81
CA LEU A 766 -4.36 -25.15 3.13
C LEU A 766 -4.92 -24.21 4.20
N ARG A 767 -5.22 -24.74 5.39
CA ARG A 767 -5.62 -23.96 6.57
C ARG A 767 -4.50 -23.08 7.09
N SER A 768 -4.86 -21.91 7.63
CA SER A 768 -3.94 -21.07 8.42
C SER A 768 -3.42 -21.73 9.69
N LEU A 769 -4.25 -22.54 10.36
CA LEU A 769 -3.91 -23.25 11.58
C LEU A 769 -4.47 -24.68 11.54
N SER A 770 -3.74 -25.62 12.15
CA SER A 770 -4.12 -27.03 12.24
C SER A 770 -5.50 -27.22 12.86
N ARG A 771 -6.34 -28.05 12.25
CA ARG A 771 -7.66 -28.41 12.80
C ARG A 771 -7.57 -29.16 14.14
N SER A 772 -6.42 -29.77 14.45
CA SER A 772 -6.11 -30.37 15.75
C SER A 772 -5.64 -29.37 16.82
N ASP A 773 -5.44 -28.09 16.48
CA ASP A 773 -4.91 -27.10 17.43
C ASP A 773 -5.97 -26.63 18.45
N PRO A 774 -5.63 -26.46 19.75
CA PRO A 774 -6.55 -25.92 20.76
C PRO A 774 -7.14 -24.54 20.43
N MET A 775 -6.46 -23.74 19.60
CA MET A 775 -6.87 -22.40 19.15
C MET A 775 -7.64 -22.40 17.81
N TYR A 776 -7.79 -23.54 17.15
CA TYR A 776 -8.59 -23.65 15.92
C TYR A 776 -10.01 -23.10 16.13
N MET A 777 -10.39 -22.14 15.28
CA MET A 777 -11.65 -21.39 15.32
C MET A 777 -11.98 -20.74 16.69
N LYS A 778 -10.98 -20.45 17.54
CA LYS A 778 -11.20 -19.73 18.81
C LYS A 778 -11.13 -18.22 18.60
N ARG A 779 -12.24 -17.54 18.90
CA ARG A 779 -12.29 -16.07 19.07
C ARG A 779 -11.23 -15.60 20.06
N ASN A 780 -10.63 -14.43 19.83
CA ASN A 780 -9.54 -13.93 20.66
C ASN A 780 -10.02 -13.07 21.85
N THR A 781 -11.18 -12.42 21.69
CA THR A 781 -11.94 -11.70 22.74
C THR A 781 -13.43 -12.03 22.59
N GLU A 782 -14.33 -11.25 23.18
CA GLU A 782 -15.75 -11.34 22.89
C GLU A 782 -16.08 -10.97 21.43
N HIS A 783 -15.37 -9.99 20.86
CA HIS A 783 -15.67 -9.40 19.55
C HIS A 783 -14.67 -9.81 18.45
N ASP A 784 -13.42 -10.14 18.80
CA ASP A 784 -12.41 -10.62 17.84
C ASP A 784 -12.71 -12.07 17.41
N ALA A 785 -13.40 -12.24 16.28
CA ALA A 785 -13.58 -13.53 15.62
C ALA A 785 -12.23 -14.17 15.20
N PRO A 786 -12.13 -15.50 15.06
CA PRO A 786 -10.93 -16.16 14.56
C PRO A 786 -10.62 -15.73 13.11
N TYR A 787 -9.35 -15.43 12.82
CA TYR A 787 -8.91 -14.92 11.51
C TYR A 787 -7.86 -15.87 10.90
N TRP A 788 -6.62 -15.85 11.39
CA TRP A 788 -5.52 -16.75 11.05
C TRP A 788 -5.53 -18.05 11.88
N ARG A 789 -6.74 -18.52 12.25
CA ARG A 789 -7.00 -19.65 13.16
C ARG A 789 -7.77 -20.81 12.51
N GLY A 790 -7.60 -21.00 11.20
CA GLY A 790 -8.13 -22.15 10.46
C GLY A 790 -8.56 -21.84 9.03
N ALA A 791 -8.99 -20.61 8.75
CA ALA A 791 -9.39 -20.18 7.40
C ALA A 791 -8.24 -20.22 6.38
N ILE A 792 -8.59 -20.25 5.10
CA ILE A 792 -7.67 -20.42 3.96
C ILE A 792 -7.39 -19.05 3.32
N TRP A 793 -6.12 -18.76 3.05
CA TRP A 793 -5.64 -17.44 2.59
C TRP A 793 -4.71 -17.59 1.38
N ILE A 794 -4.94 -16.79 0.34
CA ILE A 794 -4.39 -17.08 -0.99
C ILE A 794 -2.93 -16.64 -1.15
N ASN A 795 -2.47 -15.62 -0.42
CA ASN A 795 -1.05 -15.25 -0.33
C ASN A 795 -0.17 -16.43 0.16
N ILE A 796 -0.53 -17.08 1.26
CA ILE A 796 0.25 -18.20 1.80
C ILE A 796 0.04 -19.48 0.98
N ASN A 797 -1.14 -19.70 0.40
CA ASN A 797 -1.36 -20.81 -0.53
C ASN A 797 -0.56 -20.64 -1.84
N TYR A 798 -0.38 -19.42 -2.34
CA TYR A 798 0.52 -19.12 -3.46
C TYR A 798 1.98 -19.44 -3.10
N LEU A 799 2.47 -19.01 -1.93
CA LEU A 799 3.83 -19.38 -1.48
C LEU A 799 3.99 -20.90 -1.29
N ALA A 800 2.96 -21.60 -0.81
CA ALA A 800 2.98 -23.06 -0.70
C ALA A 800 3.05 -23.73 -2.09
N LEU A 801 2.32 -23.21 -3.08
CA LEU A 801 2.37 -23.71 -4.45
C LEU A 801 3.71 -23.40 -5.13
N ARG A 802 4.26 -22.20 -4.94
CA ARG A 802 5.62 -21.80 -5.35
C ARG A 802 6.67 -22.75 -4.78
N ALA A 803 6.57 -23.09 -3.50
CA ALA A 803 7.47 -24.03 -2.83
C ALA A 803 7.31 -25.47 -3.36
N LEU A 804 6.09 -26.01 -3.41
CA LEU A 804 5.83 -27.36 -3.97
C LEU A 804 6.34 -27.47 -5.41
N HIS A 805 6.09 -26.46 -6.24
CA HIS A 805 6.55 -26.38 -7.62
C HIS A 805 8.09 -26.37 -7.72
N HIS A 806 8.77 -25.57 -6.89
CA HIS A 806 10.24 -25.56 -6.80
C HIS A 806 10.80 -26.93 -6.39
N TYR A 807 10.34 -27.49 -5.26
CA TYR A 807 10.80 -28.79 -4.77
C TYR A 807 10.43 -29.97 -5.70
N SER A 808 9.46 -29.81 -6.61
CA SER A 808 9.13 -30.82 -7.63
C SER A 808 10.07 -30.83 -8.85
N ARG A 809 10.83 -29.75 -9.06
CA ARG A 809 11.68 -29.52 -10.26
C ARG A 809 13.19 -29.70 -10.01
N ILE A 810 13.61 -29.81 -8.76
CA ILE A 810 15.01 -29.96 -8.36
C ILE A 810 15.27 -31.38 -7.83
N GLU A 811 16.50 -31.86 -7.95
CA GLU A 811 16.87 -33.18 -7.43
C GLU A 811 16.78 -33.22 -5.90
N GLY A 812 16.13 -34.26 -5.38
CA GLY A 812 15.99 -34.53 -3.95
C GLY A 812 14.99 -35.67 -3.70
N PRO A 813 15.11 -36.40 -2.58
CA PRO A 813 14.31 -37.61 -2.29
C PRO A 813 12.79 -37.40 -2.16
N TYR A 814 12.31 -36.16 -2.29
CA TYR A 814 10.92 -35.78 -2.08
C TYR A 814 10.25 -35.13 -3.30
N HIS A 815 10.91 -35.08 -4.47
CA HIS A 815 10.44 -34.32 -5.62
C HIS A 815 9.10 -34.82 -6.21
N GLU A 816 8.91 -36.13 -6.34
CA GLU A 816 7.62 -36.71 -6.78
C GLU A 816 6.47 -36.36 -5.82
N LYS A 817 6.71 -36.52 -4.52
CA LYS A 817 5.76 -36.15 -3.45
C LYS A 817 5.41 -34.66 -3.48
N ALA A 818 6.35 -33.79 -3.85
CA ALA A 818 6.09 -32.37 -4.04
C ALA A 818 5.25 -32.10 -5.32
N ALA A 819 5.48 -32.86 -6.40
CA ALA A 819 4.72 -32.76 -7.65
C ALA A 819 3.24 -33.17 -7.48
N ASP A 820 2.95 -34.28 -6.81
CA ASP A 820 1.59 -34.74 -6.53
C ASP A 820 0.81 -33.70 -5.70
N LEU A 821 1.42 -33.23 -4.61
CA LEU A 821 0.84 -32.23 -3.72
C LEU A 821 0.64 -30.89 -4.44
N TYR A 822 1.55 -30.51 -5.34
CA TYR A 822 1.42 -29.31 -6.17
C TYR A 822 0.15 -29.36 -7.02
N GLN A 823 -0.05 -30.43 -7.79
CA GLN A 823 -1.18 -30.54 -8.71
C GLN A 823 -2.52 -30.59 -7.98
N GLU A 824 -2.62 -31.35 -6.89
CA GLU A 824 -3.86 -31.39 -6.09
C GLU A 824 -4.15 -30.07 -5.39
N LEU A 825 -3.16 -29.43 -4.75
CA LEU A 825 -3.39 -28.17 -4.04
C LEU A 825 -3.79 -27.06 -5.02
N ARG A 826 -3.12 -26.98 -6.19
CA ARG A 826 -3.43 -26.03 -7.25
C ARG A 826 -4.86 -26.19 -7.73
N THR A 827 -5.26 -27.43 -8.01
CA THR A 827 -6.61 -27.76 -8.47
C THR A 827 -7.66 -27.36 -7.43
N ASN A 828 -7.44 -27.66 -6.14
CA ASN A 828 -8.34 -27.31 -5.05
C ASN A 828 -8.51 -25.80 -4.88
N VAL A 829 -7.41 -25.04 -4.91
CA VAL A 829 -7.42 -23.57 -4.76
C VAL A 829 -8.12 -22.90 -5.95
N ILE A 830 -7.75 -23.24 -7.19
CA ILE A 830 -8.36 -22.64 -8.40
C ILE A 830 -9.87 -22.93 -8.41
N ASN A 831 -10.26 -24.20 -8.22
CA ASN A 831 -11.67 -24.59 -8.28
C ASN A 831 -12.51 -23.89 -7.22
N ASN A 832 -12.00 -23.72 -6.00
CA ASN A 832 -12.76 -23.07 -4.94
C ASN A 832 -12.92 -21.56 -5.19
N ILE A 833 -11.86 -20.83 -5.54
CA ILE A 833 -11.96 -19.39 -5.83
C ILE A 833 -12.88 -19.15 -7.03
N TYR A 834 -12.72 -19.90 -8.11
CA TYR A 834 -13.57 -19.80 -9.30
C TYR A 834 -15.04 -20.09 -8.99
N LYS A 835 -15.33 -21.15 -8.21
CA LYS A 835 -16.68 -21.47 -7.74
C LYS A 835 -17.27 -20.33 -6.92
N GLN A 836 -16.53 -19.79 -5.94
CA GLN A 836 -17.02 -18.69 -5.11
C GLN A 836 -17.25 -17.41 -5.91
N TYR A 837 -16.40 -17.10 -6.88
CA TYR A 837 -16.62 -15.99 -7.81
C TYR A 837 -17.89 -16.18 -8.66
N HIS A 838 -18.14 -17.40 -9.16
CA HIS A 838 -19.35 -17.70 -9.93
C HIS A 838 -20.63 -17.65 -9.07
N GLU A 839 -20.61 -18.21 -7.85
CA GLU A 839 -21.75 -18.24 -6.93
C GLU A 839 -22.07 -16.87 -6.33
N THR A 840 -21.05 -16.10 -5.93
CA THR A 840 -21.22 -14.84 -5.18
C THR A 840 -21.02 -13.57 -6.00
N GLY A 841 -20.37 -13.66 -7.17
CA GLY A 841 -19.97 -12.50 -7.97
C GLY A 841 -18.74 -11.75 -7.44
N TYR A 842 -18.03 -12.31 -6.45
CA TYR A 842 -16.90 -11.68 -5.75
C TYR A 842 -15.71 -12.63 -5.54
N ILE A 843 -14.51 -12.06 -5.54
CA ILE A 843 -13.30 -12.67 -4.98
C ILE A 843 -13.18 -12.18 -3.53
N TRP A 844 -12.81 -13.09 -2.62
CA TRP A 844 -12.82 -12.90 -1.17
C TRP A 844 -11.43 -12.93 -0.56
N GLU A 845 -11.30 -12.29 0.59
CA GLU A 845 -10.08 -12.16 1.40
C GLU A 845 -9.54 -13.51 1.87
N GLN A 846 -10.44 -14.35 2.38
CA GLN A 846 -10.18 -15.67 2.92
C GLN A 846 -11.36 -16.62 2.61
N TYR A 847 -11.14 -17.92 2.74
CA TYR A 847 -12.11 -18.97 2.43
C TYR A 847 -12.29 -19.94 3.60
N ASN A 848 -13.52 -20.40 3.79
CA ASN A 848 -13.89 -21.28 4.88
C ASN A 848 -13.30 -22.69 4.68
N ASP A 849 -12.55 -23.18 5.65
CA ASP A 849 -11.83 -24.47 5.59
C ASP A 849 -12.73 -25.71 5.50
N SER A 850 -13.99 -25.57 5.89
CA SER A 850 -14.95 -26.66 6.05
C SER A 850 -16.03 -26.66 4.98
N THR A 851 -16.14 -25.60 4.17
CA THR A 851 -17.20 -25.43 3.15
C THR A 851 -16.73 -24.79 1.84
N GLY A 852 -15.51 -24.25 1.79
CA GLY A 852 -14.97 -23.47 0.67
C GLY A 852 -15.54 -22.05 0.56
N ARG A 853 -16.59 -21.72 1.31
CA ARG A 853 -17.31 -20.43 1.19
C ARG A 853 -16.40 -19.23 1.41
N GLY A 854 -16.52 -18.21 0.56
CA GLY A 854 -15.82 -16.92 0.74
C GLY A 854 -16.22 -16.21 2.05
N GLN A 855 -15.24 -15.65 2.75
CA GLN A 855 -15.40 -14.95 4.03
C GLN A 855 -14.55 -13.67 4.07
N GLY A 856 -14.87 -12.78 5.02
CA GLY A 856 -14.14 -11.53 5.23
C GLY A 856 -14.53 -10.42 4.24
N SER A 857 -13.56 -9.59 3.90
CA SER A 857 -13.72 -8.47 2.98
C SER A 857 -13.97 -8.92 1.53
N HIS A 858 -14.80 -8.18 0.81
CA HIS A 858 -15.02 -8.35 -0.64
C HIS A 858 -15.45 -7.02 -1.33
N PRO A 859 -15.09 -6.80 -2.61
CA PRO A 859 -14.13 -7.57 -3.41
C PRO A 859 -12.74 -7.41 -2.80
N PHE A 860 -12.07 -8.53 -2.55
CA PHE A 860 -10.67 -8.56 -2.14
C PHE A 860 -9.87 -9.04 -3.34
N THR A 861 -9.38 -8.07 -4.10
CA THR A 861 -8.64 -8.31 -5.34
C THR A 861 -7.18 -7.86 -5.23
N GLY A 862 -6.69 -7.74 -3.98
CA GLY A 862 -5.29 -7.86 -3.62
C GLY A 862 -4.77 -9.29 -3.83
N TRP A 863 -4.13 -9.89 -2.81
CA TRP A 863 -3.46 -11.21 -2.98
C TRP A 863 -4.36 -12.34 -3.51
N SER A 864 -5.68 -12.29 -3.35
CA SER A 864 -6.56 -13.33 -3.91
C SER A 864 -6.60 -13.32 -5.44
N SER A 865 -6.13 -12.25 -6.08
CA SER A 865 -5.87 -12.20 -7.53
C SER A 865 -4.63 -13.01 -7.95
N LEU A 866 -3.76 -13.45 -7.03
CA LEU A 866 -2.68 -14.41 -7.32
C LEU A 866 -3.21 -15.74 -7.88
N THR A 867 -4.53 -16.01 -7.76
CA THR A 867 -5.20 -17.07 -8.53
C THR A 867 -4.91 -17.02 -10.03
N VAL A 868 -4.60 -15.84 -10.61
CA VAL A 868 -4.19 -15.71 -12.03
C VAL A 868 -2.81 -16.34 -12.25
N LEU A 869 -1.84 -16.06 -11.37
CA LEU A 869 -0.50 -16.66 -11.42
C LEU A 869 -0.54 -18.17 -11.13
N ILE A 870 -1.37 -18.59 -10.16
CA ILE A 870 -1.61 -20.02 -9.87
C ILE A 870 -2.21 -20.75 -11.08
N MET A 871 -3.14 -20.11 -11.81
CA MET A 871 -3.64 -20.65 -13.07
C MET A 871 -2.54 -20.70 -14.14
N ALA A 872 -1.71 -19.66 -14.23
CA ALA A 872 -0.64 -19.57 -15.22
C ALA A 872 0.61 -20.42 -14.91
N GLU A 873 0.78 -20.90 -13.68
CA GLU A 873 1.95 -21.64 -13.19
C GLU A 873 3.25 -20.80 -13.15
N GLU A 874 3.07 -19.51 -12.85
CA GLU A 874 4.14 -18.52 -12.67
C GLU A 874 4.33 -18.24 -11.17
N TYR A 875 5.55 -18.43 -10.64
CA TYR A 875 5.80 -18.50 -9.20
C TYR A 875 7.13 -17.87 -8.79
#